data_AF-A0A812XUQ0-F1
#
_entry.id   AF-A0A812XUQ0-F1
#
_cell.length_a   1.000
_cell.length_b   1.000
_cell.length_c   1.000
_cell.angle_alpha   90.00
_cell.angle_beta   90.00
_cell.angle_gamma   90.00
#
_symmetry.space_group_name_H-M   'P 1'
#
loop_
_entity.id
_entity.type
_entity.pdbx_description
1 polymer ?
#
loop_
_entity_poly.entity_id
_entity_poly.type
_entity_poly.pdbx_seq_one_letter_code
_entity_poly.pdbx_strand_id
1 'polypeptide(L)'
;MAPSRAGRRKKDYDVVIQGQSVEKISLEIVTQIAAKGFCTIDPKLDDEMLRLAREDISDLDAQSTLRQPPAMVHDGLLGEEGSSLIADFLQEGLTDDKKIHHLHAVDKAMAELVNVLQLSVNQLGCGMLSRTHSILHETGLAPEHAPEPTEHEASYWLGVLGQKKLMVMLCLGPVRGTLELQPYDEDAEAHEIPTVPGSFIILRADGMWHRHCAHSKAHILSCFLVGQEGGKRAQGSPSWVPPCARSLEQWTVERMRYLKEVQAKAPREKLDLPAGWLTAMNHMFHTAQRVAVRSIAGRYASSWDVQAWYMSQTSGPDFVSEVPLTRWDVDLYYDADVESWRTMKTHSRHGSFVDGTEFFDNKFFGLSPMEAKGMDPHQRVVLEVGYEALHGAGYTKGKMMNKIGGVYLGSSMTIFGMVSEVSGATGAAASINSNRFSFCLGLKGPSMTCDTDGSSSLTAVHLGGEAVLQKGHGVSNEFSLSGGVAFQLGPTWLPQMQAAGLLAGIGRCFTWDASAQGYTLGDGCGFAVQKRMADWVDGKQVYIEGEPLVGSICGSSCGSVGMAAAMHAPHGPSEQENVAQALQTAMLDAVNIDAVECNGQGALLRDAVEVDSLLRVLRGDDMQAPLSLTAVKTRLGYATECAGIVALHRLMLSAVWGVMAPNNHLQQLNPHLEFENKAAMLTEPLETALRSTYMGVSAHGFGGTQVHVISYGHNEQIRTVPQPEHNRNVFNFWPGGGGELEEEQQPLRGYFIAGTWTKWRPIKMESEGDETYGYTLVLGENRWEEFQILLDGDERRRLHPALPQASKGLAVRGPSAKARGLNWRIEGRGRWVDVPTDAAEAIALGDSEKTSRAILAISKSLDDGFQPSGELKLMEVGSGDVGMPGDKYRIRLRIAGKYRTVLWDKLPKEDYDAAVDAPEGDYYIVGSWNGWSPDPLFLRNEVWSAEVELSKPGGEFQILRNEDWGQMIAPQREKATHEDAGQGPDRCGRFRGCAWCLDGQPGDVFRISFKRQLVKDSSGKLEDVKHVSWEKVREASPSGTLALKHPSALGVIGSWNGFGRIHKMHVESMGDEVAYVFYVEVGQTGAEGFQFVNDSDFSRVIHPDRLVAQPGAAHRTIVSSFGHIDQDRVWAVGLDGGSHGDVFKVDVVAVRDAVTRVTWSAVGDAAIPKDREICGPL
;
A
#
# COMPACT_ATOMS: atom_id res chain seq x y z
N MET A 1 -29.05 -24.34 -55.97
CA MET A 1 -29.22 -24.06 -54.53
C MET A 1 -27.94 -23.43 -54.03
N ALA A 2 -27.94 -22.11 -53.81
CA ALA A 2 -26.81 -21.39 -53.23
C ALA A 2 -26.88 -21.51 -51.70
N PRO A 3 -25.75 -21.72 -51.00
CA PRO A 3 -25.75 -21.81 -49.54
C PRO A 3 -26.14 -20.45 -48.94
N SER A 4 -26.91 -20.49 -47.85
CA SER A 4 -27.57 -19.34 -47.23
C SER A 4 -26.57 -18.28 -46.71
N ARG A 5 -26.92 -17.01 -46.89
CA ARG A 5 -26.17 -15.81 -46.42
C ARG A 5 -25.93 -15.77 -44.89
N ALA A 6 -26.59 -16.60 -44.10
CA ALA A 6 -26.47 -16.62 -42.64
C ALA A 6 -25.12 -17.13 -42.12
N GLY A 7 -24.42 -17.97 -42.89
CA GLY A 7 -23.13 -18.56 -42.49
C GLY A 7 -21.92 -17.63 -42.60
N ARG A 8 -22.02 -16.48 -43.29
CA ARG A 8 -20.89 -15.55 -43.46
C ARG A 8 -20.76 -14.52 -42.33
N ARG A 9 -21.85 -14.07 -41.71
CA ARG A 9 -21.81 -13.01 -40.66
C ARG A 9 -21.06 -13.41 -39.38
N LYS A 10 -20.95 -14.71 -39.07
CA LYS A 10 -20.26 -15.21 -37.87
C LYS A 10 -18.73 -15.22 -37.98
N LYS A 11 -18.16 -14.91 -39.15
CA LYS A 11 -16.71 -14.92 -39.38
C LYS A 11 -16.03 -13.56 -39.11
N ASP A 12 -16.79 -12.48 -39.00
CA ASP A 12 -16.25 -11.11 -38.98
C ASP A 12 -16.33 -10.43 -37.60
N TYR A 13 -16.99 -11.03 -36.60
CA TYR A 13 -17.15 -10.48 -35.24
C TYR A 13 -16.80 -11.51 -34.17
N ASP A 14 -16.15 -11.07 -33.09
CA ASP A 14 -15.83 -11.93 -31.95
C ASP A 14 -17.09 -12.30 -31.15
N VAL A 15 -18.02 -11.36 -30.95
CA VAL A 15 -19.24 -11.55 -30.15
C VAL A 15 -20.48 -11.09 -30.91
N VAL A 16 -21.55 -11.88 -30.82
CA VAL A 16 -22.88 -11.57 -31.38
C VAL A 16 -23.93 -11.67 -30.27
N ILE A 17 -24.61 -10.55 -29.99
CA ILE A 17 -25.47 -10.40 -28.79
C ILE A 17 -26.74 -11.29 -28.82
N GLN A 18 -27.24 -11.70 -30.00
CA GLN A 18 -28.53 -12.41 -30.09
C GLN A 18 -28.49 -13.86 -29.58
N GLY A 19 -29.39 -14.19 -28.64
CA GLY A 19 -29.69 -15.55 -28.19
C GLY A 19 -28.77 -16.09 -27.10
N GLN A 20 -28.01 -15.22 -26.43
CA GLN A 20 -27.11 -15.55 -25.32
C GLN A 20 -27.52 -14.84 -24.03
N SER A 21 -27.15 -15.39 -22.86
CA SER A 21 -27.37 -14.72 -21.57
C SER A 21 -26.38 -13.57 -21.36
N VAL A 22 -26.75 -12.60 -20.52
CA VAL A 22 -25.94 -11.41 -20.23
C VAL A 22 -24.58 -11.79 -19.65
N GLU A 23 -24.52 -12.81 -18.78
CA GLU A 23 -23.26 -13.28 -18.19
C GLU A 23 -22.31 -13.85 -19.26
N LYS A 24 -22.87 -14.59 -20.21
CA LYS A 24 -22.08 -15.19 -21.29
C LYS A 24 -21.47 -14.13 -22.20
N ILE A 25 -22.23 -13.11 -22.57
CA ILE A 25 -21.77 -11.98 -23.39
C ILE A 25 -20.65 -11.21 -22.66
N SER A 26 -20.86 -10.90 -21.37
CA SER A 26 -19.86 -10.20 -20.55
C SER A 26 -18.54 -10.96 -20.49
N LEU A 27 -18.61 -12.27 -20.21
CA LEU A 27 -17.42 -13.12 -20.12
C LEU A 27 -16.70 -13.27 -21.47
N GLU A 28 -17.45 -13.41 -22.57
CA GLU A 28 -16.87 -13.55 -23.90
C GLU A 28 -16.12 -12.28 -24.32
N ILE A 29 -16.69 -11.09 -24.07
CA ILE A 29 -16.02 -9.82 -24.35
C ILE A 29 -14.74 -9.68 -23.51
N VAL A 30 -14.81 -9.92 -22.20
CA VAL A 30 -13.65 -9.83 -21.31
C VAL A 30 -12.57 -10.84 -21.70
N THR A 31 -12.95 -12.05 -22.10
CA THR A 31 -12.00 -13.06 -22.57
C THR A 31 -11.29 -12.60 -23.85
N GLN A 32 -12.01 -11.99 -24.79
CA GLN A 32 -11.41 -11.46 -26.01
C GLN A 32 -10.48 -10.27 -25.73
N ILE A 33 -10.86 -9.36 -24.83
CA ILE A 33 -10.00 -8.22 -24.45
C ILE A 33 -8.74 -8.71 -23.71
N ALA A 34 -8.87 -9.67 -22.79
CA ALA A 34 -7.72 -10.28 -22.11
C ALA A 34 -6.81 -11.04 -23.08
N ALA A 35 -7.40 -11.67 -24.11
CA ALA A 35 -6.66 -12.35 -25.13
C ALA A 35 -5.97 -11.35 -26.07
N LYS A 36 -6.73 -10.58 -26.84
CA LYS A 36 -6.29 -9.80 -28.00
C LYS A 36 -5.97 -8.33 -27.72
N GLY A 37 -6.36 -7.83 -26.54
CA GLY A 37 -6.41 -6.40 -26.23
C GLY A 37 -7.67 -5.69 -26.72
N PHE A 38 -8.45 -6.30 -27.63
CA PHE A 38 -9.68 -5.73 -28.16
C PHE A 38 -10.76 -6.80 -28.40
N CYS A 39 -12.00 -6.35 -28.60
CA CYS A 39 -13.15 -7.19 -28.96
C CYS A 39 -14.03 -6.48 -29.98
N THR A 40 -14.38 -7.18 -31.06
CA THR A 40 -15.34 -6.73 -32.07
C THR A 40 -16.72 -7.33 -31.81
N ILE A 41 -17.75 -6.50 -31.81
CA ILE A 41 -19.11 -6.87 -31.41
C ILE A 41 -20.10 -6.45 -32.49
N ASP A 42 -21.02 -7.35 -32.85
CA ASP A 42 -22.20 -7.04 -33.66
C ASP A 42 -23.38 -6.75 -32.71
N PRO A 43 -23.72 -5.48 -32.46
CA PRO A 43 -24.84 -5.12 -31.60
C PRO A 43 -26.20 -5.31 -32.28
N LYS A 44 -26.24 -5.54 -33.61
CA LYS A 44 -27.47 -5.49 -34.43
C LYS A 44 -28.32 -4.24 -34.18
N LEU A 45 -27.68 -3.08 -34.18
CA LEU A 45 -28.37 -1.79 -34.22
C LEU A 45 -29.25 -1.70 -35.47
N ASP A 46 -30.42 -1.07 -35.34
CA ASP A 46 -31.33 -0.83 -36.46
C ASP A 46 -30.67 0.12 -37.47
N ASP A 47 -30.67 -0.25 -38.76
CA ASP A 47 -30.11 0.55 -39.84
C ASP A 47 -30.79 1.94 -39.92
N GLU A 48 -32.06 2.02 -39.51
CA GLU A 48 -32.81 3.28 -39.44
C GLU A 48 -32.32 4.18 -38.30
N MET A 49 -31.98 3.62 -37.14
CA MET A 49 -31.40 4.38 -36.01
C MET A 49 -30.05 4.99 -36.38
N LEU A 50 -29.19 4.22 -37.08
CA LEU A 50 -27.91 4.73 -37.58
C LEU A 50 -28.10 5.82 -38.65
N ARG A 51 -29.17 5.75 -39.46
CA ARG A 51 -29.51 6.77 -40.44
C ARG A 51 -29.93 8.08 -39.77
N LEU A 52 -30.83 8.01 -38.81
CA LEU A 52 -31.29 9.17 -38.04
C LEU A 52 -30.16 9.82 -37.23
N ALA A 53 -29.29 9.02 -36.60
CA ALA A 53 -28.12 9.55 -35.90
C ALA A 53 -27.16 10.33 -36.83
N ARG A 54 -27.08 9.99 -38.12
CA ARG A 54 -26.29 10.75 -39.11
C ARG A 54 -26.97 12.05 -39.55
N GLU A 55 -28.30 12.12 -39.49
CA GLU A 55 -29.04 13.38 -39.70
C GLU A 55 -28.73 14.35 -38.57
N ASP A 56 -28.77 13.88 -37.31
CA ASP A 56 -28.38 14.66 -36.14
C ASP A 56 -26.93 15.21 -36.28
N ILE A 57 -25.99 14.43 -36.81
CA ILE A 57 -24.60 14.89 -37.06
C ILE A 57 -24.55 16.00 -38.13
N SER A 58 -25.34 15.87 -39.20
CA SER A 58 -25.40 16.89 -40.25
C SER A 58 -25.93 18.23 -39.70
N ASP A 59 -26.86 18.17 -38.74
CA ASP A 59 -27.38 19.35 -38.05
C ASP A 59 -26.34 19.98 -37.10
N LEU A 60 -25.45 19.18 -36.50
CA LEU A 60 -24.32 19.66 -35.71
C LEU A 60 -23.25 20.36 -36.56
N ASP A 61 -22.94 19.81 -37.74
CA ASP A 61 -21.98 20.41 -38.69
C ASP A 61 -22.51 21.76 -39.21
N ALA A 62 -23.81 21.85 -39.51
CA ALA A 62 -24.48 23.10 -39.91
C ALA A 62 -24.41 24.20 -38.83
N GLN A 63 -24.22 23.83 -37.55
CA GLN A 63 -24.10 24.74 -36.42
C GLN A 63 -22.64 25.04 -36.04
N SER A 64 -21.65 24.50 -36.78
CA SER A 64 -20.22 24.65 -36.50
C SER A 64 -19.82 24.20 -35.09
N THR A 65 -20.48 23.16 -34.57
CA THR A 65 -20.20 22.59 -33.23
C THR A 65 -18.98 21.66 -33.24
N LEU A 66 -18.66 21.09 -34.40
CA LEU A 66 -17.44 20.30 -34.63
C LEU A 66 -16.21 21.21 -34.62
N ARG A 67 -15.22 20.89 -33.79
CA ARG A 67 -13.98 21.66 -33.64
C ARG A 67 -12.75 20.79 -33.75
N GLN A 68 -11.64 21.39 -34.13
CA GLN A 68 -10.35 20.71 -34.20
C GLN A 68 -9.77 20.53 -32.79
N PRO A 69 -9.40 19.31 -32.37
CA PRO A 69 -8.75 19.10 -31.08
C PRO A 69 -7.28 19.57 -31.11
N PRO A 70 -6.66 19.80 -29.94
CA PRO A 70 -5.24 20.16 -29.87
C PRO A 70 -4.32 19.06 -30.38
N ALA A 71 -3.19 19.43 -31.00
CA ALA A 71 -2.22 18.50 -31.59
C ALA A 71 -1.87 17.32 -30.66
N MET A 72 -1.57 17.66 -29.40
CA MET A 72 -1.06 16.74 -28.39
C MET A 72 -2.08 15.69 -27.91
N VAL A 73 -3.36 15.87 -28.25
CA VAL A 73 -4.45 15.00 -27.81
C VAL A 73 -4.78 13.94 -28.87
N HIS A 74 -4.40 14.15 -30.14
CA HIS A 74 -4.74 13.24 -31.25
C HIS A 74 -4.33 11.79 -31.00
N ASP A 75 -3.10 11.56 -30.54
CA ASP A 75 -2.58 10.22 -30.21
C ASP A 75 -3.31 9.55 -29.03
N GLY A 76 -4.02 10.36 -28.23
CA GLY A 76 -4.86 9.88 -27.15
C GLY A 76 -6.26 9.46 -27.59
N LEU A 77 -6.69 9.92 -28.78
CA LEU A 77 -7.99 9.71 -29.42
C LEU A 77 -7.84 8.72 -30.60
N LEU A 78 -8.29 9.07 -31.81
CA LEU A 78 -8.21 8.21 -33.00
C LEU A 78 -7.14 8.67 -34.01
N GLY A 79 -6.13 9.41 -33.55
CA GLY A 79 -5.10 10.01 -34.39
C GLY A 79 -5.56 11.28 -35.13
N GLU A 80 -4.64 11.88 -35.89
CA GLU A 80 -4.87 13.15 -36.61
C GLU A 80 -5.96 13.06 -37.68
N GLU A 81 -5.96 11.96 -38.46
CA GLU A 81 -6.95 11.74 -39.52
C GLU A 81 -8.28 11.22 -38.96
N GLY A 82 -8.23 10.38 -37.92
CA GLY A 82 -9.42 9.77 -37.32
C GLY A 82 -10.19 10.70 -36.38
N SER A 83 -9.54 11.73 -35.85
CA SER A 83 -10.12 12.78 -35.00
C SER A 83 -9.82 14.18 -35.55
N SER A 84 -10.03 14.39 -36.86
CA SER A 84 -9.77 15.69 -37.50
C SER A 84 -10.68 16.77 -36.91
N LEU A 85 -11.96 16.46 -36.71
CA LEU A 85 -12.89 17.26 -35.92
C LEU A 85 -13.54 16.41 -34.83
N ILE A 86 -13.82 17.02 -33.69
CA ILE A 86 -14.53 16.40 -32.58
C ILE A 86 -15.68 17.27 -32.04
N ALA A 87 -16.68 16.63 -31.45
CA ALA A 87 -17.69 17.28 -30.61
C ALA A 87 -17.84 16.52 -29.28
N ASP A 88 -17.71 17.23 -28.17
CA ASP A 88 -17.83 16.67 -26.81
C ASP A 88 -19.23 16.98 -26.24
N PHE A 89 -19.92 15.95 -25.77
CA PHE A 89 -21.29 16.06 -25.29
C PHE A 89 -21.39 16.80 -23.93
N LEU A 90 -20.26 17.13 -23.29
CA LEU A 90 -20.20 17.98 -22.09
C LEU A 90 -20.48 19.47 -22.31
N GLN A 91 -20.33 19.98 -23.54
CA GLN A 91 -20.40 21.43 -23.76
C GLN A 91 -21.82 21.99 -23.55
N GLU A 92 -21.92 23.07 -22.77
CA GLU A 92 -23.16 23.81 -22.56
C GLU A 92 -23.78 24.23 -23.91
N GLY A 93 -25.02 23.80 -24.15
CA GLY A 93 -25.77 24.06 -25.40
C GLY A 93 -26.12 22.82 -26.22
N LEU A 94 -25.44 21.68 -25.99
CA LEU A 94 -25.78 20.38 -26.61
C LEU A 94 -26.82 19.59 -25.81
N THR A 95 -27.01 19.92 -24.53
CA THR A 95 -27.93 19.25 -23.60
C THR A 95 -29.40 19.71 -23.73
N ASP A 96 -29.71 20.61 -24.66
CA ASP A 96 -31.09 21.06 -24.91
C ASP A 96 -31.81 20.01 -25.79
N ASP A 97 -32.54 19.14 -25.09
CA ASP A 97 -33.14 17.82 -25.39
C ASP A 97 -33.95 17.61 -26.71
N LYS A 98 -33.83 18.45 -27.74
CA LYS A 98 -34.69 18.37 -28.95
C LYS A 98 -34.00 18.16 -30.30
N LYS A 99 -32.67 18.27 -30.41
CA LYS A 99 -31.99 18.26 -31.72
C LYS A 99 -31.06 17.08 -32.01
N ILE A 100 -30.51 16.42 -31.00
CA ILE A 100 -29.60 15.26 -31.16
C ILE A 100 -30.17 13.99 -30.49
N HIS A 101 -31.49 13.85 -30.53
CA HIS A 101 -32.23 12.79 -29.85
C HIS A 101 -31.75 11.37 -30.26
N HIS A 102 -31.39 11.17 -31.52
CA HIS A 102 -30.96 9.86 -32.01
C HIS A 102 -29.53 9.56 -31.59
N LEU A 103 -28.63 10.56 -31.56
CA LEU A 103 -27.30 10.40 -30.98
C LEU A 103 -27.35 10.05 -29.49
N HIS A 104 -28.25 10.64 -28.71
CA HIS A 104 -28.46 10.24 -27.31
C HIS A 104 -29.01 8.82 -27.17
N ALA A 105 -29.90 8.38 -28.06
CA ALA A 105 -30.38 7.00 -28.06
C ALA A 105 -29.23 5.99 -28.34
N VAL A 106 -28.33 6.34 -29.25
CA VAL A 106 -27.12 5.56 -29.54
C VAL A 106 -26.15 5.58 -28.36
N ASP A 107 -25.94 6.72 -27.71
CA ASP A 107 -25.12 6.85 -26.51
C ASP A 107 -25.65 5.98 -25.36
N LYS A 108 -26.98 5.93 -25.19
CA LYS A 108 -27.63 5.07 -24.22
C LYS A 108 -27.36 3.58 -24.49
N ALA A 109 -27.40 3.16 -25.74
CA ALA A 109 -27.06 1.78 -26.12
C ALA A 109 -25.58 1.46 -25.82
N MET A 110 -24.65 2.41 -26.03
CA MET A 110 -23.27 2.27 -25.57
C MET A 110 -23.17 2.11 -24.05
N ALA A 111 -23.91 2.92 -23.29
CA ALA A 111 -23.92 2.85 -21.82
C ALA A 111 -24.45 1.50 -21.29
N GLU A 112 -25.50 0.96 -21.92
CA GLU A 112 -26.05 -0.36 -21.56
C GLU A 112 -25.01 -1.48 -21.74
N LEU A 113 -24.25 -1.45 -22.84
CA LEU A 113 -23.18 -2.44 -23.05
C LEU A 113 -22.03 -2.29 -22.06
N VAL A 114 -21.67 -1.04 -21.70
CA VAL A 114 -20.67 -0.78 -20.65
C VAL A 114 -21.12 -1.35 -19.29
N ASN A 115 -22.41 -1.25 -18.95
CA ASN A 115 -22.95 -1.83 -17.73
C ASN A 115 -22.85 -3.37 -17.72
N VAL A 116 -23.02 -4.03 -18.87
CA VAL A 116 -22.83 -5.49 -19.00
C VAL A 116 -21.38 -5.89 -18.70
N LEU A 117 -20.40 -5.05 -19.05
CA LEU A 117 -18.98 -5.34 -18.81
C LEU A 117 -18.60 -5.25 -17.33
N GLN A 118 -19.25 -4.38 -16.55
CA GLN A 118 -18.95 -4.20 -15.13
C GLN A 118 -19.03 -5.52 -14.32
N LEU A 119 -19.81 -6.51 -14.78
CA LEU A 119 -19.93 -7.84 -14.15
C LEU A 119 -18.64 -8.65 -14.12
N SER A 120 -17.79 -8.47 -15.14
CA SER A 120 -16.60 -9.32 -15.35
C SER A 120 -15.31 -8.51 -15.52
N VAL A 121 -15.39 -7.18 -15.55
CA VAL A 121 -14.25 -6.31 -15.90
C VAL A 121 -13.08 -6.40 -14.92
N ASN A 122 -13.34 -6.73 -13.65
CA ASN A 122 -12.31 -6.96 -12.65
C ASN A 122 -11.34 -8.10 -13.03
N GLN A 123 -11.77 -9.04 -13.91
CA GLN A 123 -10.91 -10.09 -14.44
C GLN A 123 -9.80 -9.55 -15.37
N LEU A 124 -9.96 -8.33 -15.91
CA LEU A 124 -8.93 -7.64 -16.71
C LEU A 124 -7.83 -6.99 -15.84
N GLY A 125 -7.94 -7.10 -14.52
CA GLY A 125 -7.00 -6.49 -13.57
C GLY A 125 -7.09 -4.97 -13.49
N CYS A 126 -8.19 -4.36 -13.94
CA CYS A 126 -8.43 -2.92 -13.87
C CYS A 126 -9.69 -2.64 -13.05
N GLY A 127 -9.54 -2.01 -11.88
CA GLY A 127 -10.66 -1.44 -11.13
C GLY A 127 -11.15 -0.16 -11.82
N MET A 128 -12.38 -0.16 -12.31
CA MET A 128 -12.95 0.91 -13.12
C MET A 128 -14.01 1.66 -12.35
N LEU A 129 -13.96 3.00 -12.38
CA LEU A 129 -14.74 3.87 -11.50
C LEU A 129 -15.87 4.57 -12.27
N SER A 130 -15.59 5.05 -13.49
CA SER A 130 -16.58 5.80 -14.27
C SER A 130 -16.36 5.75 -15.79
N ARG A 131 -17.43 6.13 -16.52
CA ARG A 131 -17.46 6.33 -17.98
C ARG A 131 -17.38 7.82 -18.27
N THR A 132 -16.55 8.24 -19.22
CA THR A 132 -16.51 9.64 -19.68
C THR A 132 -17.72 9.95 -20.57
N HIS A 133 -17.97 11.23 -20.84
CA HIS A 133 -18.92 11.61 -21.88
C HIS A 133 -18.46 11.12 -23.24
N SER A 134 -19.42 10.95 -24.14
CA SER A 134 -19.13 10.51 -25.50
C SER A 134 -18.59 11.64 -26.35
N ILE A 135 -17.62 11.28 -27.19
CA ILE A 135 -16.95 12.14 -28.12
C ILE A 135 -17.34 11.67 -29.52
N LEU A 136 -17.91 12.57 -30.32
CA LEU A 136 -18.13 12.35 -31.73
C LEU A 136 -16.86 12.73 -32.48
N HIS A 137 -16.36 11.85 -33.34
CA HIS A 137 -15.20 12.06 -34.19
C HIS A 137 -15.63 12.10 -35.66
N GLU A 138 -15.13 13.08 -36.42
CA GLU A 138 -15.20 13.12 -37.88
C GLU A 138 -13.80 12.87 -38.47
N THR A 139 -13.71 11.91 -39.39
CA THR A 139 -12.45 11.62 -40.10
C THR A 139 -12.22 12.62 -41.23
N GLY A 140 -10.97 13.08 -41.41
CA GLY A 140 -10.62 14.06 -42.43
C GLY A 140 -9.13 14.10 -42.73
N LEU A 141 -8.72 15.06 -43.57
CA LEU A 141 -7.30 15.32 -43.80
C LEU A 141 -6.68 15.90 -42.53
N ALA A 142 -5.44 15.48 -42.24
CA ALA A 142 -4.66 16.06 -41.16
C ALA A 142 -4.50 17.57 -41.41
N PRO A 143 -4.92 18.43 -40.47
CA PRO A 143 -4.81 19.88 -40.61
C PRO A 143 -3.35 20.35 -40.52
N GLU A 144 -2.95 21.35 -41.32
CA GLU A 144 -1.56 21.83 -41.36
C GLU A 144 -1.06 22.42 -40.03
N HIS A 145 -1.96 23.03 -39.25
CA HIS A 145 -1.65 23.64 -37.95
C HIS A 145 -2.79 23.34 -36.96
N ALA A 146 -2.54 22.48 -35.98
CA ALA A 146 -3.49 22.26 -34.89
C ALA A 146 -3.28 23.25 -33.73
N PRO A 147 -4.36 23.67 -33.06
CA PRO A 147 -4.24 24.63 -31.97
C PRO A 147 -3.44 24.02 -30.81
N GLU A 148 -2.70 24.87 -30.08
CA GLU A 148 -2.17 24.48 -28.78
C GLU A 148 -3.32 24.37 -27.76
N PRO A 149 -3.23 23.43 -26.80
CA PRO A 149 -4.26 23.31 -25.77
C PRO A 149 -4.26 24.53 -24.84
N THR A 150 -5.45 24.96 -24.43
CA THR A 150 -5.58 25.88 -23.29
C THR A 150 -5.30 25.17 -21.96
N GLU A 151 -5.01 25.89 -20.88
CA GLU A 151 -4.73 25.31 -19.55
C GLU A 151 -5.93 24.53 -18.98
N HIS A 152 -7.16 24.98 -19.29
CA HIS A 152 -8.39 24.25 -18.96
C HIS A 152 -8.54 22.95 -19.76
N GLU A 153 -8.30 22.99 -21.07
CA GLU A 153 -8.37 21.79 -21.92
C GLU A 153 -7.28 20.78 -21.57
N ALA A 154 -6.05 21.23 -21.30
CA ALA A 154 -4.96 20.36 -20.86
C ALA A 154 -5.31 19.65 -19.54
N SER A 155 -5.96 20.34 -18.60
CA SER A 155 -6.43 19.72 -17.35
C SER A 155 -7.45 18.60 -17.60
N TYR A 156 -8.44 18.86 -18.45
CA TYR A 156 -9.47 17.89 -18.81
C TYR A 156 -8.85 16.65 -19.48
N TRP A 157 -8.04 16.86 -20.51
CA TRP A 157 -7.43 15.77 -21.27
C TRP A 157 -6.40 14.99 -20.46
N LEU A 158 -5.64 15.63 -19.56
CA LEU A 158 -4.71 14.93 -18.68
C LEU A 158 -5.44 14.02 -17.68
N GLY A 159 -6.62 14.43 -17.22
CA GLY A 159 -7.52 13.60 -16.40
C GLY A 159 -8.02 12.37 -17.17
N VAL A 160 -8.54 12.57 -18.38
CA VAL A 160 -9.06 11.48 -19.22
C VAL A 160 -7.94 10.54 -19.69
N LEU A 161 -6.91 11.06 -20.36
CA LEU A 161 -5.84 10.26 -20.97
C LEU A 161 -4.91 9.64 -19.94
N GLY A 162 -4.75 10.26 -18.77
CA GLY A 162 -3.95 9.72 -17.67
C GLY A 162 -4.64 8.57 -16.93
N GLN A 163 -5.97 8.45 -17.03
CA GLN A 163 -6.76 7.45 -16.31
C GLN A 163 -7.48 6.46 -17.23
N LYS A 164 -7.43 6.63 -18.55
CA LYS A 164 -8.08 5.73 -19.52
C LYS A 164 -7.60 4.29 -19.33
N LYS A 165 -8.55 3.35 -19.30
CA LYS A 165 -8.28 1.90 -19.26
C LYS A 165 -8.82 1.21 -20.50
N LEU A 166 -10.10 1.43 -20.79
CA LEU A 166 -10.76 0.94 -22.00
C LEU A 166 -11.27 2.12 -22.83
N MET A 167 -11.23 1.96 -24.15
CA MET A 167 -11.97 2.81 -25.07
C MET A 167 -13.08 1.98 -25.71
N VAL A 168 -14.26 2.57 -25.78
CA VAL A 168 -15.45 1.98 -26.36
C VAL A 168 -15.81 2.80 -27.58
N MET A 169 -16.01 2.15 -28.72
CA MET A 169 -16.17 2.81 -30.01
C MET A 169 -17.35 2.22 -30.78
N LEU A 170 -18.15 3.08 -31.39
CA LEU A 170 -19.22 2.71 -32.32
C LEU A 170 -19.03 3.45 -33.65
N CYS A 171 -18.96 2.69 -34.74
CA CYS A 171 -18.81 3.23 -36.08
C CYS A 171 -20.17 3.61 -36.67
N LEU A 172 -20.44 4.91 -36.87
CA LEU A 172 -21.73 5.40 -37.38
C LEU A 172 -21.79 5.43 -38.93
N GLY A 173 -20.64 5.45 -39.61
CA GLY A 173 -20.54 5.50 -41.07
C GLY A 173 -20.55 6.92 -41.64
N PRO A 174 -20.87 7.13 -42.94
CA PRO A 174 -21.48 6.19 -43.88
C PRO A 174 -20.48 5.25 -44.59
N VAL A 175 -19.19 5.58 -44.58
CA VAL A 175 -18.16 4.77 -45.25
C VAL A 175 -17.48 3.79 -44.29
N ARG A 176 -16.79 2.80 -44.88
CA ARG A 176 -15.92 1.89 -44.13
C ARG A 176 -14.58 2.55 -43.88
N GLY A 177 -13.95 2.21 -42.76
CA GLY A 177 -12.59 2.63 -42.44
C GLY A 177 -11.78 1.47 -41.87
N THR A 178 -10.57 1.78 -41.41
CA THR A 178 -9.67 0.84 -40.75
C THR A 178 -9.24 1.42 -39.41
N LEU A 179 -9.34 0.62 -38.36
CA LEU A 179 -8.76 0.92 -37.04
C LEU A 179 -7.42 0.18 -36.95
N GLU A 180 -6.34 0.93 -36.91
CA GLU A 180 -5.00 0.43 -36.59
C GLU A 180 -4.83 0.41 -35.07
N LEU A 181 -4.38 -0.72 -34.55
CA LEU A 181 -4.04 -0.91 -33.14
C LEU A 181 -2.60 -1.37 -33.03
N GLN A 182 -1.87 -0.95 -32.00
CA GLN A 182 -0.50 -1.41 -31.73
C GLN A 182 -0.20 -1.31 -30.23
N PRO A 183 0.36 -2.34 -29.56
CA PRO A 183 0.87 -2.20 -28.20
C PRO A 183 1.89 -1.06 -28.12
N TYR A 184 2.02 -0.44 -26.95
CA TYR A 184 3.12 0.50 -26.69
C TYR A 184 4.47 -0.22 -26.51
N ASP A 185 4.84 -1.02 -27.51
CA ASP A 185 6.07 -1.81 -27.63
C ASP A 185 6.63 -1.57 -29.04
N GLU A 186 7.89 -1.11 -29.11
CA GLU A 186 8.52 -0.71 -30.37
C GLU A 186 8.69 -1.88 -31.35
N ASP A 187 8.73 -3.12 -30.84
CA ASP A 187 8.90 -4.33 -31.64
C ASP A 187 7.56 -4.96 -32.10
N ALA A 188 6.41 -4.41 -31.70
CA ALA A 188 5.10 -4.97 -32.05
C ALA A 188 4.59 -4.44 -33.40
N GLU A 189 4.13 -5.32 -34.29
CA GLU A 189 3.49 -4.90 -35.55
C GLU A 189 2.07 -4.34 -35.32
N ALA A 190 1.66 -3.36 -36.13
CA ALA A 190 0.31 -2.83 -36.08
C ALA A 190 -0.72 -3.82 -36.65
N HIS A 191 -1.89 -3.90 -36.02
CA HIS A 191 -3.00 -4.73 -36.47
C HIS A 191 -4.15 -3.88 -37.01
N GLU A 192 -4.58 -4.18 -38.23
CA GLU A 192 -5.69 -3.50 -38.89
C GLU A 192 -7.02 -4.22 -38.67
N ILE A 193 -7.99 -3.50 -38.11
CA ILE A 193 -9.36 -3.98 -37.91
C ILE A 193 -10.28 -3.23 -38.88
N PRO A 194 -11.00 -3.93 -39.79
CA PRO A 194 -11.96 -3.29 -40.66
C PRO A 194 -13.16 -2.78 -39.86
N THR A 195 -13.47 -1.50 -40.02
CA THR A 195 -14.63 -0.85 -39.39
C THR A 195 -15.77 -0.68 -40.39
N VAL A 196 -16.98 -1.09 -40.00
CA VAL A 196 -18.18 -1.00 -40.84
C VAL A 196 -19.29 -0.27 -40.09
N PRO A 197 -20.19 0.47 -40.77
CA PRO A 197 -21.30 1.13 -40.07
C PRO A 197 -22.10 0.14 -39.22
N GLY A 198 -22.29 0.46 -37.94
CA GLY A 198 -22.92 -0.38 -36.92
C GLY A 198 -21.98 -1.29 -36.14
N SER A 199 -20.69 -1.37 -36.47
CA SER A 199 -19.73 -2.19 -35.71
C SER A 199 -19.34 -1.53 -34.39
N PHE A 200 -19.30 -2.33 -33.32
CA PHE A 200 -18.94 -1.90 -31.99
C PHE A 200 -17.59 -2.51 -31.59
N ILE A 201 -16.67 -1.71 -31.07
CA ILE A 201 -15.30 -2.13 -30.76
C ILE A 201 -14.95 -1.67 -29.35
N ILE A 202 -14.35 -2.57 -28.57
CA ILE A 202 -13.83 -2.27 -27.24
C ILE A 202 -12.36 -2.63 -27.21
N LEU A 203 -11.49 -1.75 -26.73
CA LEU A 203 -10.04 -1.92 -26.76
C LEU A 203 -9.36 -1.41 -25.48
N ARG A 204 -8.19 -1.97 -25.15
CA ARG A 204 -7.32 -1.56 -24.03
C ARG A 204 -6.50 -0.32 -24.37
N ALA A 205 -7.05 0.84 -24.06
CA ALA A 205 -6.48 2.15 -24.39
C ALA A 205 -5.30 2.55 -23.49
N ASP A 206 -5.06 1.83 -22.39
CA ASP A 206 -3.89 2.00 -21.52
C ASP A 206 -2.65 1.25 -22.01
N GLY A 207 -2.85 0.17 -22.78
CA GLY A 207 -1.78 -0.70 -23.28
C GLY A 207 -1.53 -0.60 -24.78
N MET A 208 -2.41 0.06 -25.54
CA MET A 208 -2.33 0.12 -26.99
C MET A 208 -2.51 1.53 -27.55
N TRP A 209 -1.60 1.88 -28.45
CA TRP A 209 -1.79 2.94 -29.43
C TRP A 209 -2.88 2.54 -30.43
N HIS A 210 -3.63 3.54 -30.91
CA HIS A 210 -4.76 3.34 -31.80
C HIS A 210 -4.98 4.55 -32.70
N ARG A 211 -5.30 4.28 -33.97
CA ARG A 211 -5.59 5.29 -35.00
C ARG A 211 -6.68 4.79 -35.92
N HIS A 212 -7.59 5.68 -36.34
CA HIS A 212 -8.60 5.36 -37.33
C HIS A 212 -8.38 6.14 -38.62
N CYS A 213 -8.55 5.46 -39.76
CA CYS A 213 -8.42 6.05 -41.08
C CYS A 213 -9.63 5.68 -41.96
N ALA A 214 -10.11 6.62 -42.77
CA ALA A 214 -11.16 6.38 -43.76
C ALA A 214 -10.89 7.16 -45.06
N HIS A 215 -11.36 6.64 -46.19
CA HIS A 215 -11.13 7.24 -47.52
C HIS A 215 -11.96 8.52 -47.76
N SER A 216 -12.96 8.77 -46.92
CA SER A 216 -13.80 9.98 -46.93
C SER A 216 -14.36 10.20 -45.52
N LYS A 217 -15.14 11.28 -45.32
CA LYS A 217 -15.81 11.57 -44.04
C LYS A 217 -16.56 10.35 -43.48
N ALA A 218 -16.11 9.87 -42.34
CA ALA A 218 -16.72 8.84 -41.51
C ALA A 218 -16.91 9.40 -40.10
N HIS A 219 -17.94 8.93 -39.41
CA HIS A 219 -18.26 9.37 -38.06
C HIS A 219 -18.17 8.22 -37.07
N ILE A 220 -17.54 8.48 -35.93
CA ILE A 220 -17.31 7.49 -34.87
C ILE A 220 -17.72 8.12 -33.55
N LEU A 221 -18.52 7.40 -32.77
CA LEU A 221 -18.83 7.79 -31.40
C LEU A 221 -17.94 6.98 -30.46
N SER A 222 -17.23 7.64 -29.55
CA SER A 222 -16.36 6.95 -28.60
C SER A 222 -16.56 7.45 -27.17
N CYS A 223 -16.24 6.62 -26.18
CA CYS A 223 -16.09 7.04 -24.79
C CYS A 223 -14.99 6.24 -24.11
N PHE A 224 -14.37 6.82 -23.08
CA PHE A 224 -13.39 6.13 -22.26
C PHE A 224 -14.02 5.60 -20.98
N LEU A 225 -13.46 4.51 -20.49
CA LEU A 225 -13.71 4.03 -19.15
C LEU A 225 -12.43 4.19 -18.33
N VAL A 226 -12.53 4.89 -17.20
CA VAL A 226 -11.38 5.36 -16.41
C VAL A 226 -11.26 4.63 -15.06
N GLY A 227 -10.02 4.46 -14.60
CA GLY A 227 -9.67 3.67 -13.40
C GLY A 227 -9.79 4.42 -12.07
N GLN A 228 -9.76 3.68 -10.97
CA GLN A 228 -9.87 4.19 -9.59
C GLN A 228 -8.74 5.12 -9.10
N GLU A 229 -7.60 5.20 -9.81
CA GLU A 229 -6.39 5.91 -9.37
C GLU A 229 -6.50 7.45 -9.45
N GLY A 230 -7.67 8.02 -9.13
CA GLY A 230 -7.94 9.45 -9.18
C GLY A 230 -7.53 10.24 -7.93
N GLY A 231 -7.14 9.59 -6.83
CA GLY A 231 -6.95 10.29 -5.55
C GLY A 231 -5.50 10.53 -5.11
N LYS A 232 -4.54 9.73 -5.59
CA LYS A 232 -3.14 9.80 -5.12
C LYS A 232 -2.18 9.57 -6.27
N ARG A 233 -1.95 10.60 -7.09
CA ARG A 233 -0.68 10.71 -7.85
C ARG A 233 0.44 11.03 -6.86
N ALA A 234 0.74 10.09 -5.96
CA ALA A 234 2.00 10.06 -5.25
C ALA A 234 3.08 9.72 -6.28
N GLN A 235 3.61 10.77 -6.92
CA GLN A 235 4.74 10.66 -7.85
C GLN A 235 5.79 9.74 -7.21
N GLY A 236 6.11 8.56 -7.75
CA GLY A 236 7.09 7.66 -7.12
C GLY A 236 6.80 6.18 -7.28
N SER A 237 5.55 5.78 -7.54
CA SER A 237 5.26 4.48 -8.14
C SER A 237 5.22 4.65 -9.65
N PRO A 238 5.90 3.81 -10.46
CA PRO A 238 5.81 3.89 -11.90
C PRO A 238 4.47 3.27 -12.35
N SER A 239 3.35 3.91 -11.99
CA SER A 239 2.11 3.69 -12.72
C SER A 239 2.38 4.13 -14.16
N TRP A 240 2.25 3.17 -15.08
CA TRP A 240 2.49 3.40 -16.49
C TRP A 240 1.52 4.46 -17.00
N VAL A 241 2.06 5.57 -17.51
CA VAL A 241 1.29 6.66 -18.13
C VAL A 241 1.40 6.50 -19.65
N PRO A 242 0.27 6.47 -20.40
CA PRO A 242 0.31 6.41 -21.85
C PRO A 242 1.18 7.53 -22.45
N PRO A 243 1.96 7.27 -23.51
CA PRO A 243 2.85 8.27 -24.11
C PRO A 243 2.17 9.62 -24.41
N CYS A 244 0.93 9.60 -24.92
CA CYS A 244 0.15 10.82 -25.19
C CYS A 244 -0.10 11.66 -23.92
N ALA A 245 -0.41 11.02 -22.79
CA ALA A 245 -0.61 11.70 -21.51
C ALA A 245 0.71 12.22 -20.94
N ARG A 246 1.83 11.51 -21.16
CA ARG A 246 3.17 11.95 -20.76
C ARG A 246 3.61 13.19 -21.53
N SER A 247 3.39 13.22 -22.84
CA SER A 247 3.68 14.40 -23.66
C SER A 247 2.88 15.61 -23.19
N LEU A 248 1.56 15.43 -22.94
CA LEU A 248 0.71 16.50 -22.43
C LEU A 248 1.12 16.97 -21.02
N GLU A 249 1.56 16.06 -20.16
CA GLU A 249 2.12 16.38 -18.84
C GLU A 249 3.41 17.20 -18.96
N GLN A 250 4.33 16.82 -19.85
CA GLN A 250 5.56 17.57 -20.11
C GLN A 250 5.26 19.00 -20.59
N TRP A 251 4.37 19.16 -21.55
CA TRP A 251 3.94 20.48 -22.01
C TRP A 251 3.31 21.29 -20.88
N THR A 252 2.49 20.67 -20.04
CA THR A 252 1.87 21.32 -18.87
C THR A 252 2.93 21.85 -17.91
N VAL A 253 3.97 21.06 -17.62
CA VAL A 253 5.10 21.46 -16.76
C VAL A 253 5.91 22.59 -17.38
N GLU A 254 6.20 22.55 -18.67
CA GLU A 254 6.91 23.62 -19.39
C GLU A 254 6.09 24.91 -19.44
N ARG A 255 4.77 24.79 -19.68
CA ARG A 255 3.84 25.90 -19.68
C ARG A 255 3.74 26.56 -18.31
N MET A 256 3.63 25.77 -17.23
CA MET A 256 3.67 26.26 -15.85
C MET A 256 4.97 27.02 -15.55
N ARG A 257 6.12 26.49 -16.01
CA ARG A 257 7.41 27.18 -15.83
C ARG A 257 7.42 28.55 -16.53
N TYR A 258 6.99 28.60 -17.78
CA TYR A 258 6.88 29.84 -18.53
C TYR A 258 5.95 30.86 -17.85
N LEU A 259 4.76 30.43 -17.44
CA LEU A 259 3.79 31.28 -16.73
C LEU A 259 4.38 31.82 -15.42
N LYS A 260 5.16 31.01 -14.70
CA LYS A 260 5.85 31.45 -13.49
C LYS A 260 6.92 32.51 -13.76
N GLU A 261 7.69 32.37 -14.84
CA GLU A 261 8.68 33.37 -15.24
C GLU A 261 8.02 34.71 -15.62
N VAL A 262 6.85 34.64 -16.27
CA VAL A 262 6.03 35.83 -16.56
C VAL A 262 5.52 36.46 -15.25
N GLN A 263 4.98 35.65 -14.34
CA GLN A 263 4.50 36.12 -13.02
C GLN A 263 5.63 36.77 -12.20
N ALA A 264 6.85 36.21 -12.24
CA ALA A 264 8.00 36.77 -11.53
C ALA A 264 8.38 38.18 -12.02
N LYS A 265 8.14 38.50 -13.30
CA LYS A 265 8.39 39.83 -13.88
C LYS A 265 7.27 40.83 -13.58
N ALA A 266 6.04 40.35 -13.37
CA ALA A 266 4.86 41.18 -13.09
C ALA A 266 4.00 40.60 -11.93
N PRO A 267 4.49 40.63 -10.68
CA PRO A 267 3.87 39.93 -9.55
C PRO A 267 2.50 40.48 -9.11
N ARG A 268 2.01 41.58 -9.71
CA ARG A 268 0.72 42.20 -9.38
C ARG A 268 -0.41 41.81 -10.35
N GLU A 269 -0.11 41.12 -11.44
CA GLU A 269 -1.12 40.64 -12.38
C GLU A 269 -1.55 39.22 -12.00
N LYS A 270 -2.85 39.03 -11.79
CA LYS A 270 -3.43 37.72 -11.50
C LYS A 270 -3.56 36.94 -12.81
N LEU A 271 -2.93 35.77 -12.88
CA LEU A 271 -3.09 34.86 -14.01
C LEU A 271 -4.47 34.18 -13.93
N ASP A 272 -5.19 34.17 -15.04
CA ASP A 272 -6.47 33.45 -15.16
C ASP A 272 -6.16 31.97 -15.44
N LEU A 273 -6.04 31.18 -14.37
CA LEU A 273 -5.65 29.77 -14.43
C LEU A 273 -6.58 28.91 -13.56
N PRO A 274 -6.79 27.62 -13.92
CA PRO A 274 -7.42 26.67 -13.02
C PRO A 274 -6.71 26.64 -11.65
N ALA A 275 -7.47 26.54 -10.55
CA ALA A 275 -6.90 26.54 -9.20
C ALA A 275 -5.82 25.45 -9.01
N GLY A 276 -6.06 24.24 -9.52
CA GLY A 276 -5.08 23.16 -9.48
C GLY A 276 -3.78 23.45 -10.25
N TRP A 277 -3.85 24.23 -11.33
CA TRP A 277 -2.67 24.70 -12.06
C TRP A 277 -1.88 25.71 -11.26
N LEU A 278 -2.56 26.70 -10.66
CA LEU A 278 -1.91 27.70 -9.82
C LEU A 278 -1.18 27.04 -8.64
N THR A 279 -1.84 26.12 -7.94
CA THR A 279 -1.25 25.35 -6.85
C THR A 279 -0.05 24.52 -7.35
N ALA A 280 -0.22 23.68 -8.38
CA ALA A 280 0.87 22.86 -8.91
C ALA A 280 2.08 23.71 -9.36
N MET A 281 1.83 24.80 -10.09
CA MET A 281 2.85 25.74 -10.54
C MET A 281 3.61 26.36 -9.36
N ASN A 282 2.91 26.82 -8.32
CA ASN A 282 3.51 27.43 -7.14
C ASN A 282 4.28 26.44 -6.27
N HIS A 283 3.91 25.16 -6.32
CA HIS A 283 4.58 24.09 -5.60
C HIS A 283 5.81 23.55 -6.33
N MET A 284 5.81 23.59 -7.67
CA MET A 284 6.89 23.11 -8.54
C MET A 284 7.95 24.17 -8.83
N PHE A 285 7.53 25.42 -9.09
CA PHE A 285 8.40 26.50 -9.56
C PHE A 285 8.30 27.71 -8.64
N HIS A 286 8.82 27.62 -7.42
CA HIS A 286 8.72 28.73 -6.49
C HIS A 286 9.98 29.61 -6.46
N THR A 287 9.80 30.91 -6.25
CA THR A 287 10.87 31.92 -6.33
C THR A 287 11.09 32.70 -5.02
N ALA A 288 10.23 32.54 -4.01
CA ALA A 288 10.25 33.35 -2.78
C ALA A 288 10.82 32.64 -1.53
N GLN A 289 11.75 31.70 -1.70
CA GLN A 289 12.50 31.16 -0.55
C GLN A 289 13.59 32.14 -0.15
N ARG A 290 13.40 32.84 0.97
CA ARG A 290 14.34 33.86 1.43
C ARG A 290 15.29 33.29 2.49
N VAL A 291 14.77 32.48 3.41
CA VAL A 291 15.52 31.95 4.55
C VAL A 291 15.49 30.43 4.54
N ALA A 292 16.64 29.81 4.31
CA ALA A 292 16.83 28.37 4.47
C ALA A 292 16.89 28.00 5.95
N VAL A 293 16.17 26.95 6.35
CA VAL A 293 16.37 26.26 7.62
C VAL A 293 17.28 25.08 7.37
N ARG A 294 18.54 25.22 7.78
CA ARG A 294 19.63 24.27 7.48
C ARG A 294 19.62 23.08 8.42
N SER A 295 19.22 23.29 9.66
CA SER A 295 19.20 22.27 10.70
C SER A 295 18.19 22.64 11.77
N ILE A 296 17.62 21.62 12.39
CA ILE A 296 16.77 21.73 13.57
C ILE A 296 17.26 20.76 14.64
N ALA A 297 17.16 21.14 15.91
CA ALA A 297 17.39 20.25 17.04
C ALA A 297 16.39 20.57 18.16
N GLY A 298 15.98 19.57 18.92
CA GLY A 298 15.05 19.78 20.02
C GLY A 298 15.03 18.65 21.02
N ARG A 299 14.74 18.99 22.27
CA ARG A 299 14.46 18.05 23.36
C ARG A 299 13.06 18.30 23.86
N TYR A 300 12.23 17.28 23.70
CA TYR A 300 10.81 17.31 24.01
C TYR A 300 10.46 16.13 24.91
N ALA A 301 9.25 16.15 25.48
CA ALA A 301 8.76 15.00 26.21
C ALA A 301 8.89 13.73 25.35
N SER A 302 9.34 12.63 25.95
CA SER A 302 9.64 11.31 25.35
C SER A 302 10.91 11.16 24.49
N SER A 303 11.49 12.22 23.93
CA SER A 303 12.63 12.07 23.00
C SER A 303 13.53 13.31 22.93
N TRP A 304 14.84 13.06 22.84
CA TRP A 304 15.86 14.07 22.53
C TRP A 304 16.22 14.13 21.04
N ASP A 305 15.64 13.24 20.23
CA ASP A 305 15.71 13.27 18.77
C ASP A 305 14.38 13.79 18.21
N VAL A 306 14.45 14.92 17.50
CA VAL A 306 13.29 15.60 16.91
C VAL A 306 12.62 14.78 15.81
N GLN A 307 13.38 13.97 15.06
CA GLN A 307 12.84 13.10 14.01
C GLN A 307 12.06 11.95 14.64
N ALA A 308 12.64 11.29 15.65
CA ALA A 308 11.96 10.23 16.38
C ALA A 308 10.71 10.76 17.12
N TRP A 309 10.83 11.95 17.71
CA TRP A 309 9.71 12.66 18.33
C TRP A 309 8.58 12.90 17.32
N TYR A 310 8.88 13.39 16.13
CA TYR A 310 7.87 13.58 15.08
C TYR A 310 7.22 12.27 14.64
N MET A 311 8.02 11.25 14.33
CA MET A 311 7.51 9.97 13.86
C MET A 311 6.61 9.29 14.89
N SER A 312 6.95 9.37 16.18
CA SER A 312 6.10 8.86 17.25
C SER A 312 4.71 9.50 17.25
N GLN A 313 4.59 10.75 16.78
CA GLN A 313 3.31 11.44 16.76
C GLN A 313 2.33 10.82 15.76
N THR A 314 2.80 10.15 14.72
CA THR A 314 1.91 9.48 13.75
C THR A 314 0.99 8.43 14.40
N SER A 315 1.35 7.86 15.56
CA SER A 315 0.49 6.93 16.29
C SER A 315 -0.40 7.57 17.36
N GLY A 316 -0.43 8.91 17.45
CA GLY A 316 -1.29 9.63 18.41
C GLY A 316 -0.92 9.56 19.90
N PRO A 317 0.36 9.48 20.34
CA PRO A 317 0.68 9.47 21.78
C PRO A 317 0.27 10.77 22.48
N ASP A 318 -0.18 10.63 23.73
CA ASP A 318 -0.34 11.70 24.72
C ASP A 318 0.91 11.71 25.62
N PHE A 319 1.68 12.81 25.61
CA PHE A 319 2.94 12.92 26.35
C PHE A 319 2.75 13.54 27.74
N VAL A 320 1.52 13.89 28.11
CA VAL A 320 1.22 14.44 29.42
C VAL A 320 1.26 13.32 30.45
N SER A 321 2.03 13.55 31.51
CA SER A 321 2.07 12.70 32.69
C SER A 321 1.66 13.50 33.93
N GLU A 322 1.52 12.80 35.05
CA GLU A 322 1.54 13.46 36.34
C GLU A 322 2.91 14.11 36.60
N VAL A 323 2.94 15.17 37.40
CA VAL A 323 4.19 15.84 37.80
C VAL A 323 5.15 14.83 38.47
N PRO A 324 6.36 14.63 37.94
CA PRO A 324 7.34 13.75 38.56
C PRO A 324 7.82 14.29 39.90
N LEU A 325 8.01 13.40 40.88
CA LEU A 325 8.57 13.74 42.20
C LEU A 325 9.98 14.37 42.10
N THR A 326 10.71 14.07 41.03
CA THR A 326 12.02 14.69 40.73
C THR A 326 11.92 16.18 40.42
N ARG A 327 10.72 16.70 40.09
CA ARG A 327 10.45 18.13 39.90
C ARG A 327 9.96 18.76 41.20
N TRP A 328 8.80 18.32 41.70
CA TRP A 328 8.29 18.68 43.02
C TRP A 328 7.23 17.67 43.49
N ASP A 329 6.96 17.65 44.79
CA ASP A 329 5.85 16.87 45.35
C ASP A 329 4.52 17.58 45.06
N VAL A 330 3.76 17.05 44.09
CA VAL A 330 2.52 17.67 43.63
C VAL A 330 1.39 17.61 44.67
N ASP A 331 1.38 16.62 45.56
CA ASP A 331 0.32 16.45 46.55
C ASP A 331 0.32 17.57 47.59
N LEU A 332 1.45 18.26 47.79
CA LEU A 332 1.55 19.44 48.66
C LEU A 332 0.85 20.67 48.08
N TYR A 333 0.73 20.75 46.75
CA TYR A 333 0.22 21.91 46.03
C TYR A 333 -1.11 21.64 45.35
N TYR A 334 -1.55 20.38 45.25
CA TYR A 334 -2.79 20.00 44.60
C TYR A 334 -4.00 20.19 45.51
N ASP A 335 -5.09 20.71 44.95
CA ASP A 335 -6.42 20.73 45.52
C ASP A 335 -7.45 20.79 44.39
N ALA A 336 -8.42 19.88 44.39
CA ALA A 336 -9.41 19.76 43.31
C ALA A 336 -10.40 20.95 43.25
N ASP A 337 -10.45 21.79 44.29
CA ASP A 337 -11.26 23.00 44.29
C ASP A 337 -10.81 24.00 43.22
N VAL A 338 -11.74 24.48 42.38
CA VAL A 338 -11.47 25.49 41.35
C VAL A 338 -11.01 26.82 41.96
N GLU A 339 -11.36 27.10 43.21
CA GLU A 339 -10.91 28.29 43.95
C GLU A 339 -9.64 28.04 44.80
N SER A 340 -8.97 26.89 44.65
CA SER A 340 -7.76 26.53 45.40
C SER A 340 -6.61 27.53 45.24
N TRP A 341 -6.60 28.31 44.17
CA TRP A 341 -5.61 29.35 43.94
C TRP A 341 -5.54 30.38 45.09
N ARG A 342 -6.64 30.58 45.82
CA ARG A 342 -6.69 31.47 47.01
C ARG A 342 -5.83 30.98 48.17
N THR A 343 -5.56 29.68 48.23
CA THR A 343 -4.68 29.06 49.24
C THR A 343 -3.31 28.71 48.66
N MET A 344 -2.93 29.32 47.52
CA MET A 344 -1.68 29.05 46.80
C MET A 344 -1.55 27.58 46.35
N LYS A 345 -2.68 26.93 46.09
CA LYS A 345 -2.77 25.57 45.55
C LYS A 345 -3.32 25.57 44.12
N THR A 346 -3.18 24.45 43.43
CA THR A 346 -3.66 24.29 42.06
C THR A 346 -4.54 23.04 41.87
N HIS A 347 -5.54 23.16 41.02
CA HIS A 347 -6.38 22.06 40.55
C HIS A 347 -5.78 21.27 39.38
N SER A 348 -4.57 21.61 38.92
CA SER A 348 -3.83 20.85 37.90
C SER A 348 -2.65 20.11 38.51
N ARG A 349 -2.54 18.80 38.23
CA ARG A 349 -1.43 17.93 38.67
C ARG A 349 -0.67 17.26 37.53
N HIS A 350 -0.94 17.65 36.29
CA HIS A 350 -0.35 17.04 35.09
C HIS A 350 0.40 18.08 34.25
N GLY A 351 1.34 17.59 33.45
CA GLY A 351 2.10 18.35 32.48
C GLY A 351 2.97 17.41 31.63
N SER A 352 3.65 17.94 30.63
CA SER A 352 4.70 17.17 29.92
C SER A 352 6.08 17.60 30.39
N PHE A 353 6.97 16.62 30.57
CA PHE A 353 8.29 16.86 31.15
C PHE A 353 9.38 16.30 30.26
N VAL A 354 10.47 17.06 30.12
CA VAL A 354 11.70 16.59 29.48
C VAL A 354 12.53 15.86 30.52
N ASP A 355 12.98 14.65 30.17
CA ASP A 355 13.88 13.87 31.01
C ASP A 355 15.30 14.44 30.98
N GLY A 356 16.01 14.33 32.11
CA GLY A 356 17.45 14.65 32.20
C GLY A 356 17.80 16.13 32.17
N THR A 357 16.89 17.04 32.56
CA THR A 357 17.18 18.48 32.66
C THR A 357 18.23 18.81 33.73
N GLU A 358 18.53 17.86 34.62
CA GLU A 358 19.61 17.92 35.60
C GLU A 358 21.00 17.61 35.02
N PHE A 359 21.08 16.94 33.85
CA PHE A 359 22.34 16.55 33.22
C PHE A 359 22.95 17.72 32.43
N PHE A 360 24.29 17.76 32.37
CA PHE A 360 25.02 18.74 31.56
C PHE A 360 26.51 18.39 31.40
N ASP A 361 27.04 18.43 30.17
CA ASP A 361 28.49 18.31 29.94
C ASP A 361 29.20 19.66 30.08
N ASN A 362 29.51 20.03 31.32
CA ASN A 362 30.20 21.29 31.61
C ASN A 362 31.62 21.35 31.02
N LYS A 363 32.32 20.21 30.88
CA LYS A 363 33.69 20.16 30.36
C LYS A 363 33.72 20.51 28.89
N PHE A 364 32.75 20.02 28.11
CA PHE A 364 32.62 20.34 26.69
C PHE A 364 32.53 21.85 26.44
N PHE A 365 31.80 22.58 27.29
CA PHE A 365 31.66 24.04 27.19
C PHE A 365 32.75 24.85 27.92
N GLY A 366 33.71 24.19 28.57
CA GLY A 366 34.80 24.87 29.28
C GLY A 366 34.36 25.55 30.57
N LEU A 367 33.28 25.07 31.19
CA LEU A 367 32.71 25.63 32.42
C LEU A 367 33.15 24.82 33.64
N SER A 368 33.37 25.50 34.77
CA SER A 368 33.72 24.81 36.01
C SER A 368 32.53 24.03 36.59
N PRO A 369 32.75 22.93 37.33
CA PRO A 369 31.65 22.21 37.99
C PRO A 369 30.83 23.08 38.95
N MET A 370 31.48 24.04 39.62
CA MET A 370 30.80 24.96 40.54
C MET A 370 29.86 25.91 39.79
N GLU A 371 30.32 26.45 38.67
CA GLU A 371 29.50 27.30 37.81
C GLU A 371 28.32 26.51 37.23
N ALA A 372 28.55 25.31 36.71
CA ALA A 372 27.50 24.43 36.19
C ALA A 372 26.43 24.10 37.23
N LYS A 373 26.83 23.89 38.50
CA LYS A 373 25.89 23.65 39.60
C LYS A 373 24.99 24.86 39.88
N GLY A 374 25.52 26.07 39.72
CA GLY A 374 24.78 27.32 39.88
C GLY A 374 24.03 27.78 38.64
N MET A 375 24.04 27.01 37.53
CA MET A 375 23.36 27.35 36.30
C MET A 375 21.94 26.80 36.25
N ASP A 376 21.02 27.65 35.83
CA ASP A 376 19.66 27.28 35.45
C ASP A 376 19.67 26.16 34.40
N PRO A 377 18.86 25.09 34.57
CA PRO A 377 18.63 24.08 33.55
C PRO A 377 18.38 24.64 32.14
N HIS A 378 17.66 25.77 32.01
CA HIS A 378 17.43 26.42 30.72
C HIS A 378 18.75 26.76 30.02
N GLN A 379 19.71 27.36 30.73
CA GLN A 379 21.02 27.73 30.18
C GLN A 379 21.82 26.49 29.74
N ARG A 380 21.75 25.41 30.52
CA ARG A 380 22.46 24.16 30.25
C ARG A 380 21.94 23.48 28.99
N VAL A 381 20.63 23.30 28.90
CA VAL A 381 20.01 22.64 27.73
C VAL A 381 20.11 23.51 26.48
N VAL A 382 20.02 24.85 26.61
CA VAL A 382 20.24 25.78 25.49
C VAL A 382 21.63 25.60 24.88
N LEU A 383 22.67 25.43 25.70
CA LEU A 383 24.04 25.18 25.24
C LEU A 383 24.14 23.89 24.44
N GLU A 384 23.56 22.79 24.93
CA GLU A 384 23.62 21.50 24.26
C GLU A 384 22.79 21.47 22.98
N VAL A 385 21.50 21.79 23.05
CA VAL A 385 20.57 21.70 21.91
C VAL A 385 20.90 22.74 20.83
N GLY A 386 21.29 23.96 21.24
CA GLY A 386 21.73 24.98 20.29
C GLY A 386 23.02 24.58 19.57
N TYR A 387 23.96 23.90 20.27
CA TYR A 387 25.16 23.37 19.65
C TYR A 387 24.85 22.21 18.70
N GLU A 388 23.95 21.30 19.09
CA GLU A 388 23.46 20.20 18.24
C GLU A 388 22.87 20.75 16.93
N ALA A 389 22.03 21.80 17.01
CA ALA A 389 21.46 22.46 15.83
C ALA A 389 22.55 23.03 14.91
N LEU A 390 23.51 23.77 15.45
CA LEU A 390 24.63 24.33 14.68
C LEU A 390 25.53 23.24 14.09
N HIS A 391 25.76 22.16 14.83
CA HIS A 391 26.50 21.01 14.36
C HIS A 391 25.81 20.33 13.18
N GLY A 392 24.49 20.14 13.25
CA GLY A 392 23.69 19.64 12.12
C GLY A 392 23.73 20.55 10.89
N ALA A 393 23.94 21.86 11.07
CA ALA A 393 24.17 22.81 9.98
C ALA A 393 25.63 22.84 9.47
N GLY A 394 26.50 21.96 9.95
CA GLY A 394 27.90 21.83 9.51
C GLY A 394 28.92 22.71 10.27
N TYR A 395 28.50 23.37 11.35
CA TYR A 395 29.40 24.15 12.20
C TYR A 395 30.06 23.29 13.28
N THR A 396 31.32 23.59 13.59
CA THR A 396 32.05 22.98 14.71
C THR A 396 32.52 24.07 15.66
N LYS A 397 32.85 23.73 16.91
CA LYS A 397 33.26 24.71 17.93
C LYS A 397 34.44 25.57 17.46
N GLY A 398 35.40 24.97 16.76
CA GLY A 398 36.53 25.70 16.17
C GLY A 398 36.12 26.64 15.03
N LYS A 399 35.18 26.23 14.16
CA LYS A 399 34.70 27.05 13.03
C LYS A 399 33.83 28.23 13.48
N MET A 400 33.23 28.18 14.67
CA MET A 400 32.33 29.21 15.20
C MET A 400 33.07 30.39 15.87
N MET A 401 34.31 30.18 16.30
CA MET A 401 35.08 31.21 16.98
C MET A 401 35.19 32.47 16.11
N ASN A 402 34.77 33.62 16.66
CA ASN A 402 34.73 34.93 15.99
C ASN A 402 33.80 35.04 14.77
N LYS A 403 32.88 34.10 14.56
CA LYS A 403 31.85 34.19 13.51
C LYS A 403 30.75 35.20 13.85
N ILE A 404 30.20 35.86 12.83
CA ILE A 404 29.03 36.75 12.96
C ILE A 404 27.75 35.90 12.87
N GLY A 405 27.54 35.06 13.90
CA GLY A 405 26.33 34.28 14.09
C GLY A 405 25.43 34.94 15.13
N GLY A 406 24.16 35.19 14.79
CA GLY A 406 23.18 35.73 15.74
C GLY A 406 22.52 34.63 16.58
N VAL A 407 22.19 34.93 17.83
CA VAL A 407 21.46 34.05 18.75
C VAL A 407 20.19 34.77 19.22
N TYR A 408 19.05 34.23 18.85
CA TYR A 408 17.73 34.74 19.23
C TYR A 408 17.00 33.65 20.00
N LEU A 409 16.73 33.88 21.27
CA LEU A 409 16.19 32.86 22.17
C LEU A 409 14.90 33.34 22.81
N GLY A 410 13.81 32.62 22.58
CA GLY A 410 12.59 32.74 23.37
C GLY A 410 12.80 32.16 24.77
N SER A 411 12.76 32.99 25.79
CA SER A 411 12.90 32.58 27.19
C SER A 411 12.46 33.72 28.10
N SER A 412 11.88 33.38 29.25
CA SER A 412 11.51 34.33 30.30
C SER A 412 12.39 34.18 31.54
N MET A 413 12.08 34.96 32.58
CA MET A 413 12.71 34.83 33.89
C MET A 413 12.23 33.55 34.59
N THR A 414 13.16 32.72 35.01
CA THR A 414 12.85 31.42 35.62
C THR A 414 12.78 31.53 37.14
N ILE A 415 12.10 30.57 37.76
CA ILE A 415 12.07 30.48 39.23
C ILE A 415 13.39 29.98 39.82
N PHE A 416 14.35 29.53 39.01
CA PHE A 416 15.60 28.93 39.47
C PHE A 416 16.37 29.89 40.40
N GLY A 417 16.39 31.19 40.07
CA GLY A 417 17.03 32.21 40.90
C GLY A 417 16.32 32.49 42.22
N MET A 418 15.06 32.05 42.38
CA MET A 418 14.30 32.16 43.62
C MET A 418 14.47 30.94 44.53
N VAL A 419 14.77 29.77 43.96
CA VAL A 419 14.83 28.50 44.69
C VAL A 419 16.26 27.98 44.91
N SER A 420 17.23 28.40 44.09
CA SER A 420 18.60 27.90 44.16
C SER A 420 19.45 28.69 45.15
N GLU A 421 19.96 28.03 46.19
CA GLU A 421 20.86 28.62 47.20
C GLU A 421 22.29 28.86 46.69
N VAL A 422 22.64 28.30 45.53
CA VAL A 422 24.00 28.33 44.95
C VAL A 422 24.08 29.13 43.65
N SER A 423 22.96 29.72 43.19
CA SER A 423 22.94 30.51 41.95
C SER A 423 23.65 31.86 42.16
N GLY A 424 24.72 32.09 41.40
CA GLY A 424 25.32 33.43 41.27
C GLY A 424 24.46 34.35 40.39
N ALA A 425 24.88 35.62 40.24
CA ALA A 425 24.15 36.62 39.45
C ALA A 425 23.90 36.21 37.98
N THR A 426 24.77 35.38 37.41
CA THR A 426 24.66 34.87 36.03
C THR A 426 23.92 33.53 35.93
N GLY A 427 23.55 32.92 37.07
CA GLY A 427 22.98 31.58 37.13
C GLY A 427 21.54 31.49 36.64
N ALA A 428 20.72 32.53 36.86
CA ALA A 428 19.28 32.54 36.58
C ALA A 428 18.78 33.76 35.77
N ALA A 429 19.68 34.66 35.36
CA ALA A 429 19.28 35.87 34.63
C ALA A 429 18.84 35.53 33.20
N ALA A 430 17.66 35.97 32.79
CA ALA A 430 17.08 35.65 31.48
C ALA A 430 18.00 36.03 30.31
N SER A 431 18.62 37.21 30.34
CA SER A 431 19.56 37.66 29.29
C SER A 431 20.80 36.77 29.16
N ILE A 432 21.16 36.03 30.21
CA ILE A 432 22.31 35.11 30.19
C ILE A 432 21.97 33.82 29.42
N ASN A 433 20.70 33.49 29.23
CA ASN A 433 20.28 32.31 28.48
C ASN A 433 20.79 32.37 27.02
N SER A 434 20.68 33.51 26.34
CA SER A 434 21.30 33.72 25.02
C SER A 434 22.79 34.08 25.13
N ASN A 435 23.17 34.96 26.07
CA ASN A 435 24.54 35.50 26.13
C ASN A 435 25.59 34.46 26.49
N ARG A 436 25.26 33.49 27.35
CA ARG A 436 26.18 32.41 27.68
C ARG A 436 26.47 31.52 26.48
N PHE A 437 25.47 31.27 25.63
CA PHE A 437 25.65 30.54 24.39
C PHE A 437 26.68 31.22 23.48
N SER A 438 26.48 32.51 23.22
CA SER A 438 27.40 33.34 22.44
C SER A 438 28.81 33.37 23.05
N PHE A 439 28.90 33.49 24.38
CA PHE A 439 30.17 33.52 25.11
C PHE A 439 30.94 32.19 25.00
N CYS A 440 30.29 31.06 25.29
CA CYS A 440 30.93 29.73 25.29
C CYS A 440 31.42 29.29 23.90
N LEU A 441 30.80 29.79 22.83
CA LEU A 441 31.14 29.44 21.44
C LEU A 441 31.91 30.56 20.70
N GLY A 442 32.11 31.72 21.34
CA GLY A 442 32.88 32.83 20.78
C GLY A 442 32.19 33.56 19.62
N LEU A 443 30.85 33.59 19.60
CA LEU A 443 30.06 34.26 18.56
C LEU A 443 30.07 35.78 18.74
N LYS A 444 29.96 36.52 17.63
CA LYS A 444 30.04 37.99 17.59
C LYS A 444 28.78 38.67 17.04
N GLY A 445 27.77 37.90 16.61
CA GLY A 445 26.49 38.46 16.18
C GLY A 445 25.62 38.93 17.35
N PRO A 446 24.42 39.45 17.06
CA PRO A 446 23.43 39.81 18.09
C PRO A 446 23.11 38.62 18.99
N SER A 447 23.00 38.85 20.30
CA SER A 447 22.65 37.82 21.29
C SER A 447 21.50 38.34 22.13
N MET A 448 20.29 37.85 21.85
CA MET A 448 19.05 38.42 22.36
C MET A 448 18.17 37.33 22.96
N THR A 449 17.69 37.60 24.17
CA THR A 449 16.60 36.85 24.79
C THR A 449 15.31 37.63 24.56
N CYS A 450 14.30 36.96 24.02
CA CYS A 450 12.99 37.51 23.69
C CYS A 450 11.94 36.93 24.64
N ASP A 451 11.18 37.81 25.29
CA ASP A 451 10.05 37.43 26.13
C ASP A 451 8.78 38.11 25.59
N THR A 452 8.01 37.34 24.84
CA THR A 452 6.67 37.66 24.37
C THR A 452 5.70 36.54 24.75
N ASP A 453 5.95 35.86 25.87
CA ASP A 453 5.18 34.69 26.34
C ASP A 453 5.15 33.57 25.26
N GLY A 454 3.99 32.99 24.95
CA GLY A 454 3.81 31.89 24.00
C GLY A 454 4.34 32.09 22.59
N SER A 455 4.51 33.35 22.17
CA SER A 455 5.06 33.67 20.85
C SER A 455 6.58 33.86 20.84
N SER A 456 7.25 33.78 22.00
CA SER A 456 8.68 34.14 22.16
C SER A 456 9.61 33.44 21.17
N SER A 457 9.46 32.13 21.00
CA SER A 457 10.29 31.37 20.06
C SER A 457 10.02 31.69 18.60
N LEU A 458 8.77 31.96 18.19
CA LEU A 458 8.52 32.42 16.82
C LEU A 458 8.95 33.87 16.61
N THR A 459 8.87 34.73 17.62
CA THR A 459 9.46 36.07 17.57
C THR A 459 10.98 35.97 17.35
N ALA A 460 11.66 35.04 18.04
CA ALA A 460 13.07 34.77 17.81
C ALA A 460 13.34 34.28 16.37
N VAL A 461 12.53 33.37 15.84
CA VAL A 461 12.61 32.91 14.44
C VAL A 461 12.40 34.05 13.45
N HIS A 462 11.43 34.93 13.69
CA HIS A 462 11.16 36.11 12.86
C HIS A 462 12.39 37.05 12.85
N LEU A 463 12.90 37.42 14.02
CA LEU A 463 14.06 38.31 14.14
C LEU A 463 15.33 37.71 13.52
N GLY A 464 15.56 36.40 13.72
CA GLY A 464 16.68 35.70 13.09
C GLY A 464 16.59 35.69 11.56
N GLY A 465 15.40 35.43 11.02
CA GLY A 465 15.12 35.51 9.59
C GLY A 465 15.40 36.91 9.01
N GLU A 466 14.93 37.96 9.67
CA GLU A 466 15.20 39.34 9.24
C GLU A 466 16.69 39.68 9.29
N ALA A 467 17.42 39.17 10.29
CA ALA A 467 18.84 39.43 10.48
C ALA A 467 19.74 38.74 9.44
N VAL A 468 19.37 37.56 8.92
CA VAL A 468 20.10 36.92 7.81
C VAL A 468 19.77 37.54 6.46
N LEU A 469 18.57 38.11 6.30
CA LEU A 469 18.12 38.79 5.07
C LEU A 469 18.61 40.23 4.91
N GLN A 470 19.28 40.81 5.91
CA GLN A 470 19.80 42.18 5.90
C GLN A 470 18.71 43.27 5.78
N LYS A 471 17.50 43.04 6.31
CA LYS A 471 16.53 44.14 6.40
C LYS A 471 16.92 45.07 7.55
N GLY A 472 17.52 46.23 7.21
CA GLY A 472 17.89 47.28 8.17
C GLY A 472 19.34 47.79 8.03
N HIS A 473 19.81 48.55 9.04
CA HIS A 473 21.16 49.16 9.07
C HIS A 473 22.23 48.32 9.79
N GLY A 474 21.89 47.11 10.24
CA GLY A 474 22.80 46.23 10.99
C GLY A 474 23.80 45.46 10.12
N VAL A 475 24.80 44.85 10.76
CA VAL A 475 25.71 43.89 10.09
C VAL A 475 24.93 42.60 9.82
N SER A 476 25.04 42.09 8.58
CA SER A 476 24.46 40.80 8.20
C SER A 476 24.99 39.68 9.05
N ASN A 477 24.10 38.85 9.56
CA ASN A 477 24.51 37.58 10.16
C ASN A 477 24.85 36.57 9.06
N GLU A 478 25.91 35.78 9.26
CA GLU A 478 26.24 34.62 8.41
C GLU A 478 25.22 33.49 8.60
N PHE A 479 24.70 33.38 9.81
CA PHE A 479 23.61 32.49 10.21
C PHE A 479 22.93 33.06 11.45
N SER A 480 21.69 32.65 11.71
CA SER A 480 21.05 32.86 13.01
C SER A 480 20.63 31.54 13.61
N LEU A 481 20.91 31.38 14.91
CA LEU A 481 20.35 30.35 15.75
C LEU A 481 19.12 30.95 16.44
N SER A 482 17.94 30.41 16.11
CA SER A 482 16.66 30.93 16.61
C SER A 482 15.88 29.81 17.25
N GLY A 483 15.30 30.03 18.43
CA GLY A 483 14.62 28.96 19.14
C GLY A 483 13.96 29.40 20.43
N GLY A 484 13.64 28.45 21.30
CA GLY A 484 13.07 28.70 22.61
C GLY A 484 13.37 27.60 23.61
N VAL A 485 13.21 27.94 24.89
CA VAL A 485 13.36 27.01 26.01
C VAL A 485 12.33 27.34 27.09
N ALA A 486 11.70 26.30 27.62
CA ALA A 486 10.74 26.40 28.71
C ALA A 486 10.74 25.11 29.53
N PHE A 487 11.01 25.21 30.82
CA PHE A 487 10.93 24.10 31.76
C PHE A 487 10.15 24.49 33.02
N GLN A 488 9.22 23.62 33.39
CA GLN A 488 8.49 23.70 34.65
C GLN A 488 9.41 23.20 35.77
N LEU A 489 10.04 24.15 36.47
CA LEU A 489 10.98 23.85 37.57
C LEU A 489 10.29 23.79 38.95
N GLY A 490 9.03 24.21 39.07
CA GLY A 490 8.31 24.26 40.33
C GLY A 490 6.90 24.85 40.19
N PRO A 491 6.08 24.76 41.25
CA PRO A 491 4.64 25.06 41.19
C PRO A 491 4.28 26.55 41.30
N THR A 492 5.27 27.43 41.46
CA THR A 492 5.10 28.84 41.90
C THR A 492 4.06 29.65 41.14
N TRP A 493 3.89 29.39 39.84
CA TRP A 493 3.00 30.16 38.96
C TRP A 493 1.65 29.48 38.68
N LEU A 494 1.48 28.21 39.06
CA LEU A 494 0.25 27.45 38.78
C LEU A 494 -1.00 28.07 39.43
N PRO A 495 -0.98 28.54 40.69
CA PRO A 495 -2.13 29.21 41.30
C PRO A 495 -2.56 30.47 40.54
N GLN A 496 -1.61 31.30 40.08
CA GLN A 496 -1.89 32.54 39.36
C GLN A 496 -2.48 32.26 37.98
N MET A 497 -1.99 31.22 37.29
CA MET A 497 -2.55 30.79 35.99
C MET A 497 -3.95 30.22 36.15
N GLN A 498 -4.23 29.49 37.24
CA GLN A 498 -5.58 29.05 37.58
C GLN A 498 -6.50 30.24 37.91
N ALA A 499 -6.03 31.23 38.68
CA ALA A 499 -6.80 32.44 38.97
C ALA A 499 -7.18 33.21 37.69
N ALA A 500 -6.34 33.11 36.65
CA ALA A 500 -6.59 33.67 35.32
C ALA A 500 -7.46 32.78 34.41
N GLY A 501 -7.88 31.59 34.88
CA GLY A 501 -8.70 30.65 34.11
C GLY A 501 -7.98 30.02 32.92
N LEU A 502 -6.65 29.89 32.98
CA LEU A 502 -5.83 29.43 31.85
C LEU A 502 -5.56 27.92 31.87
N LEU A 503 -5.56 27.31 33.07
CA LEU A 503 -5.23 25.91 33.26
C LEU A 503 -6.45 25.00 33.15
N ALA A 504 -6.32 23.91 32.43
CA ALA A 504 -7.30 22.83 32.43
C ALA A 504 -7.11 21.94 33.68
N GLY A 505 -8.16 21.71 34.47
CA GLY A 505 -8.09 20.86 35.67
C GLY A 505 -7.75 19.39 35.38
N ILE A 506 -8.23 18.85 34.25
CA ILE A 506 -7.88 17.49 33.77
C ILE A 506 -6.41 17.43 33.31
N GLY A 507 -5.79 18.58 33.06
CA GLY A 507 -4.38 18.68 32.69
C GLY A 507 -4.08 18.26 31.27
N ARG A 508 -5.01 18.46 30.32
CA ARG A 508 -4.82 18.24 28.88
C ARG A 508 -5.33 19.44 28.08
N CYS A 509 -4.83 19.61 26.85
CA CYS A 509 -5.33 20.63 25.93
C CYS A 509 -6.38 20.00 25.00
N PHE A 510 -7.64 20.37 25.20
CA PHE A 510 -8.79 19.90 24.41
C PHE A 510 -9.07 20.85 23.24
N THR A 511 -8.04 21.13 22.42
CA THR A 511 -8.13 22.09 21.31
C THR A 511 -9.26 21.72 20.34
N TRP A 512 -10.14 22.69 20.08
CA TRP A 512 -11.36 22.59 19.26
C TRP A 512 -12.45 21.64 19.76
N ASP A 513 -12.27 20.96 20.90
CA ASP A 513 -13.29 20.08 21.47
C ASP A 513 -14.30 20.88 22.30
N ALA A 514 -15.53 20.39 22.40
CA ALA A 514 -16.59 20.98 23.22
C ALA A 514 -16.23 21.03 24.73
N SER A 515 -15.28 20.21 25.18
CA SER A 515 -14.75 20.18 26.55
C SER A 515 -13.53 21.08 26.80
N ALA A 516 -13.16 21.93 25.85
CA ALA A 516 -12.09 22.92 25.96
C ALA A 516 -12.21 23.82 27.21
N GLN A 517 -11.22 23.76 28.12
CA GLN A 517 -11.20 24.47 29.41
C GLN A 517 -9.92 25.27 29.67
N GLY A 518 -8.98 25.29 28.74
CA GLY A 518 -7.63 25.83 28.90
C GLY A 518 -6.57 24.83 28.48
N TYR A 519 -5.36 25.04 28.96
CA TYR A 519 -4.20 24.22 28.61
C TYR A 519 -3.56 23.56 29.83
N THR A 520 -2.70 22.58 29.55
CA THR A 520 -1.72 22.04 30.49
C THR A 520 -0.34 22.57 30.16
N LEU A 521 0.60 22.59 31.10
CA LEU A 521 1.96 23.05 30.83
C LEU A 521 2.82 21.93 30.27
N GLY A 522 3.86 22.32 29.53
CA GLY A 522 4.84 21.39 28.99
C GLY A 522 6.26 21.93 29.07
N ASP A 523 7.20 21.00 28.94
CA ASP A 523 8.62 21.27 28.83
C ASP A 523 9.09 21.17 27.37
N GLY A 524 10.05 22.00 27.00
CA GLY A 524 10.73 21.83 25.72
C GLY A 524 11.90 22.78 25.52
N CYS A 525 12.86 22.35 24.71
CA CYS A 525 13.89 23.20 24.15
C CYS A 525 14.03 22.88 22.66
N GLY A 526 14.08 23.90 21.79
CA GLY A 526 14.23 23.68 20.37
C GLY A 526 14.89 24.85 19.66
N PHE A 527 15.63 24.55 18.60
CA PHE A 527 16.33 25.53 17.77
C PHE A 527 16.27 25.18 16.28
N ALA A 528 16.21 26.22 15.45
CA ALA A 528 16.42 26.20 14.02
C ALA A 528 17.62 27.07 13.64
N VAL A 529 18.47 26.56 12.74
CA VAL A 529 19.56 27.33 12.14
C VAL A 529 19.11 27.90 10.81
N GLN A 530 19.01 29.21 10.76
CA GLN A 530 18.56 29.96 9.60
C GLN A 530 19.76 30.54 8.85
N LYS A 531 19.73 30.45 7.52
CA LYS A 531 20.68 31.10 6.60
C LYS A 531 19.91 31.68 5.42
N ARG A 532 20.57 32.52 4.63
CA ARG A 532 20.01 32.89 3.33
C ARG A 532 19.88 31.65 2.43
N MET A 533 18.79 31.58 1.67
CA MET A 533 18.59 30.51 0.68
C MET A 533 19.47 30.74 -0.56
N ALA A 534 19.70 32.00 -0.90
CA ALA A 534 20.48 32.42 -2.06
C ALA A 534 21.31 33.67 -1.75
N ASP A 535 22.42 33.82 -2.45
CA ASP A 535 23.23 35.03 -2.47
C ASP A 535 23.03 35.80 -3.79
N TRP A 536 23.36 37.09 -3.76
CA TRP A 536 23.35 37.94 -4.95
C TRP A 536 24.78 38.11 -5.45
N VAL A 537 25.09 37.50 -6.60
CA VAL A 537 26.39 37.57 -7.26
C VAL A 537 26.20 38.20 -8.63
N ASP A 538 26.89 39.31 -8.91
CA ASP A 538 26.79 40.06 -10.18
C ASP A 538 25.36 40.41 -10.62
N GLY A 539 24.50 40.75 -9.64
CA GLY A 539 23.10 41.10 -9.89
C GLY A 539 22.18 39.91 -10.20
N LYS A 540 22.68 38.67 -10.08
CA LYS A 540 21.90 37.44 -10.21
C LYS A 540 21.79 36.72 -8.86
N GLN A 541 20.63 36.13 -8.63
CA GLN A 541 20.40 35.29 -7.47
C GLN A 541 20.98 33.90 -7.73
N VAL A 542 21.86 33.44 -6.85
CA VAL A 542 22.51 32.12 -6.92
C VAL A 542 22.13 31.36 -5.65
N TYR A 543 21.45 30.22 -5.80
CA TYR A 543 21.07 29.37 -4.68
C TYR A 543 22.30 28.72 -4.05
N ILE A 544 22.32 28.68 -2.71
CA ILE A 544 23.42 28.07 -1.96
C ILE A 544 23.17 26.56 -1.89
N GLU A 545 23.86 25.83 -2.78
CA GLU A 545 23.84 24.37 -2.89
C GLU A 545 24.86 23.69 -1.96
N GLY A 546 24.69 22.38 -1.72
CA GLY A 546 25.64 21.56 -0.95
C GLY A 546 25.58 21.75 0.58
N GLU A 547 24.68 22.59 1.08
CA GLU A 547 24.36 22.70 2.51
C GLU A 547 23.09 21.90 2.85
N PRO A 548 22.99 21.31 4.05
CA PRO A 548 21.78 20.63 4.51
C PRO A 548 20.55 21.54 4.40
N LEU A 549 19.38 20.99 4.09
CA LEU A 549 18.13 21.73 4.01
C LEU A 549 17.02 20.91 4.63
N VAL A 550 16.41 21.44 5.69
CA VAL A 550 15.21 20.87 6.30
C VAL A 550 13.96 21.46 5.63
N GLY A 551 14.02 22.75 5.31
CA GLY A 551 12.95 23.50 4.67
C GLY A 551 13.32 24.97 4.55
N SER A 552 12.34 25.81 4.22
CA SER A 552 12.51 27.25 4.07
C SER A 552 11.43 28.00 4.85
N ILE A 553 11.77 29.19 5.34
CA ILE A 553 10.80 30.19 5.78
C ILE A 553 10.59 31.17 4.61
N CYS A 554 9.38 31.16 4.08
CA CYS A 554 8.98 31.97 2.93
C CYS A 554 8.63 33.40 3.36
N GLY A 555 7.90 33.54 4.46
CA GLY A 555 7.51 34.83 5.02
C GLY A 555 7.13 34.71 6.48
N SER A 556 7.23 35.81 7.21
CA SER A 556 6.77 35.88 8.59
C SER A 556 6.30 37.29 8.93
N SER A 557 5.42 37.38 9.92
CA SER A 557 4.90 38.62 10.48
C SER A 557 4.90 38.55 12.01
N CYS A 558 5.20 39.68 12.64
CA CYS A 558 5.18 39.83 14.10
C CYS A 558 4.42 41.11 14.43
N GLY A 559 3.26 40.98 15.07
CA GLY A 559 2.36 42.08 15.39
C GLY A 559 1.87 42.05 16.84
N SER A 560 1.00 42.98 17.18
CA SER A 560 0.32 43.05 18.48
C SER A 560 -1.17 43.27 18.26
N VAL A 561 -2.01 42.65 19.10
CA VAL A 561 -3.46 42.88 19.11
C VAL A 561 -3.83 44.32 19.45
N GLY A 562 -2.93 45.10 20.06
CA GLY A 562 -3.21 46.47 20.48
C GLY A 562 -4.30 46.54 21.55
N MET A 563 -5.32 47.37 21.34
CA MET A 563 -6.41 47.57 22.29
C MET A 563 -7.55 46.56 22.02
N ALA A 564 -7.61 45.50 22.82
CA ALA A 564 -8.69 44.50 22.81
C ALA A 564 -9.58 44.62 24.06
N ALA A 565 -10.64 43.80 24.15
CA ALA A 565 -11.59 43.80 25.28
C ALA A 565 -10.93 43.53 26.64
N ALA A 566 -9.84 42.76 26.65
CA ALA A 566 -8.92 42.60 27.76
C ALA A 566 -7.52 42.35 27.21
N MET A 567 -6.47 42.56 28.01
CA MET A 567 -5.08 42.35 27.59
C MET A 567 -4.82 40.96 27.01
N HIS A 568 -5.49 39.94 27.54
CA HIS A 568 -5.37 38.57 27.07
C HIS A 568 -6.43 38.21 26.03
N ALA A 569 -7.50 38.98 25.78
CA ALA A 569 -8.62 38.56 24.94
C ALA A 569 -8.20 38.30 23.47
N PRO A 570 -8.78 37.30 22.78
CA PRO A 570 -8.51 37.08 21.36
C PRO A 570 -9.05 38.25 20.51
N HIS A 571 -8.38 38.56 19.39
CA HIS A 571 -8.78 39.65 18.50
C HIS A 571 -8.63 39.25 17.03
N GLY A 572 -9.74 38.81 16.42
CA GLY A 572 -9.74 38.24 15.07
C GLY A 572 -9.21 39.15 13.97
N PRO A 573 -9.56 40.46 13.91
CA PRO A 573 -9.02 41.36 12.89
C PRO A 573 -7.49 41.47 12.92
N SER A 574 -6.88 41.53 14.11
CA SER A 574 -5.41 41.57 14.22
C SER A 574 -4.76 40.27 13.77
N GLU A 575 -5.41 39.13 14.05
CA GLU A 575 -4.93 37.83 13.58
C GLU A 575 -5.00 37.72 12.05
N GLN A 576 -6.10 38.20 11.44
CA GLN A 576 -6.27 38.26 9.99
C GLN A 576 -5.20 39.16 9.34
N GLU A 577 -4.96 40.34 9.89
CA GLU A 577 -3.90 41.26 9.44
C GLU A 577 -2.52 40.61 9.53
N ASN A 578 -2.23 39.91 10.64
CA ASN A 578 -0.96 39.25 10.84
C ASN A 578 -0.73 38.12 9.81
N VAL A 579 -1.73 37.27 9.55
CA VAL A 579 -1.65 36.21 8.53
C VAL A 579 -1.51 36.82 7.12
N ALA A 580 -2.29 37.85 6.80
CA ALA A 580 -2.21 38.55 5.51
C ALA A 580 -0.83 39.17 5.28
N GLN A 581 -0.21 39.76 6.32
CA GLN A 581 1.13 40.33 6.25
C GLN A 581 2.21 39.26 6.00
N ALA A 582 2.05 38.06 6.58
CA ALA A 582 2.95 36.94 6.31
C ALA A 582 2.86 36.47 4.85
N LEU A 583 1.65 36.35 4.30
CA LEU A 583 1.41 36.02 2.89
C LEU A 583 2.03 37.06 1.95
N GLN A 584 1.84 38.35 2.24
CA GLN A 584 2.46 39.44 1.47
C GLN A 584 3.99 39.37 1.51
N THR A 585 4.56 39.06 2.67
CA THR A 585 6.01 38.91 2.83
C THR A 585 6.53 37.69 2.06
N ALA A 586 5.76 36.61 2.03
CA ALA A 586 6.04 35.39 1.28
C ALA A 586 5.78 35.52 -0.23
N MET A 587 5.04 36.54 -0.68
CA MET A 587 4.57 36.69 -2.06
C MET A 587 3.76 35.47 -2.53
N LEU A 588 2.90 34.96 -1.65
CA LEU A 588 2.06 33.78 -1.87
C LEU A 588 0.58 34.16 -1.82
N ASP A 589 -0.22 33.53 -2.68
CA ASP A 589 -1.67 33.55 -2.56
C ASP A 589 -2.14 32.60 -1.44
N ALA A 590 -3.23 32.99 -0.78
CA ALA A 590 -3.87 32.25 0.31
C ALA A 590 -4.15 30.76 -0.01
N VAL A 591 -4.55 30.45 -1.25
CA VAL A 591 -4.87 29.09 -1.71
C VAL A 591 -3.68 28.14 -1.68
N ASN A 592 -2.46 28.65 -1.68
CA ASN A 592 -1.26 27.81 -1.67
C ASN A 592 -0.95 27.23 -0.29
N ILE A 593 -1.58 27.74 0.79
CA ILE A 593 -1.35 27.22 2.14
C ILE A 593 -2.13 25.93 2.33
N ASP A 594 -1.41 24.82 2.50
CA ASP A 594 -1.98 23.47 2.63
C ASP A 594 -2.46 23.18 4.05
N ALA A 595 -1.65 23.62 5.03
CA ALA A 595 -1.92 23.36 6.44
C ALA A 595 -1.48 24.50 7.34
N VAL A 596 -2.11 24.58 8.52
CA VAL A 596 -1.71 25.49 9.60
C VAL A 596 -1.58 24.72 10.90
N GLU A 597 -0.45 24.90 11.58
CA GLU A 597 -0.28 24.58 12.99
C GLU A 597 -0.74 25.78 13.81
N CYS A 598 -1.95 25.67 14.35
CA CYS A 598 -2.60 26.68 15.13
C CYS A 598 -1.90 26.86 16.48
N ASN A 599 -2.09 28.03 17.09
CA ASN A 599 -1.78 28.21 18.49
C ASN A 599 -2.60 27.24 19.34
N GLY A 600 -3.89 27.06 19.06
CA GLY A 600 -4.69 25.95 19.57
C GLY A 600 -4.72 25.89 21.09
N GLN A 601 -5.21 26.94 21.73
CA GLN A 601 -5.10 27.13 23.18
C GLN A 601 -5.92 26.12 23.99
N GLY A 602 -6.95 25.50 23.40
CA GLY A 602 -7.84 24.59 24.14
C GLY A 602 -8.89 25.35 24.92
N ALA A 603 -9.32 26.52 24.44
CA ALA A 603 -10.35 27.35 25.06
C ALA A 603 -11.42 27.73 24.03
N LEU A 604 -12.69 27.46 24.34
CA LEU A 604 -13.81 27.54 23.39
C LEU A 604 -13.82 28.82 22.53
N LEU A 605 -13.78 30.00 23.16
CA LEU A 605 -13.84 31.28 22.44
C LEU A 605 -12.58 31.56 21.61
N ARG A 606 -11.40 31.20 22.12
CA ARG A 606 -10.13 31.51 21.43
C ARG A 606 -9.93 30.62 20.23
N ASP A 607 -10.18 29.35 20.40
CA ASP A 607 -10.12 28.35 19.35
C ASP A 607 -11.10 28.73 18.22
N ALA A 608 -12.29 29.22 18.57
CA ALA A 608 -13.27 29.74 17.60
C ALA A 608 -12.75 30.96 16.82
N VAL A 609 -12.22 31.97 17.52
CA VAL A 609 -11.69 33.20 16.88
C VAL A 609 -10.49 32.91 15.99
N GLU A 610 -9.59 32.02 16.42
CA GLU A 610 -8.40 31.64 15.66
C GLU A 610 -8.77 30.95 14.34
N VAL A 611 -9.63 29.93 14.40
CA VAL A 611 -10.04 29.18 13.19
C VAL A 611 -10.81 30.08 12.23
N ASP A 612 -11.76 30.89 12.72
CA ASP A 612 -12.50 31.84 11.87
C ASP A 612 -11.56 32.85 11.20
N SER A 613 -10.57 33.37 11.94
CA SER A 613 -9.59 34.32 11.41
C SER A 613 -8.70 33.71 10.33
N LEU A 614 -8.21 32.49 10.55
CA LEU A 614 -7.44 31.74 9.56
C LEU A 614 -8.26 31.48 8.29
N LEU A 615 -9.50 31.01 8.42
CA LEU A 615 -10.34 30.66 7.28
C LEU A 615 -10.75 31.88 6.44
N ARG A 616 -11.06 33.01 7.07
CA ARG A 616 -11.37 34.26 6.35
C ARG A 616 -10.22 34.70 5.43
N VAL A 617 -8.97 34.51 5.85
CA VAL A 617 -7.81 34.89 5.05
C VAL A 617 -7.42 33.79 4.06
N LEU A 618 -7.39 32.54 4.49
CA LEU A 618 -6.79 31.43 3.75
C LEU A 618 -7.75 30.70 2.80
N ARG A 619 -9.07 30.80 3.04
CA ARG A 619 -10.10 30.15 2.22
C ARG A 619 -11.20 31.11 1.74
N GLY A 620 -11.39 32.27 2.35
CA GLY A 620 -12.38 33.25 1.88
C GLY A 620 -13.79 32.66 1.72
N ASP A 621 -14.65 33.35 0.97
CA ASP A 621 -16.06 32.94 0.83
C ASP A 621 -16.27 31.91 -0.30
N ASP A 622 -15.57 32.06 -1.42
CA ASP A 622 -15.79 31.28 -2.66
C ASP A 622 -15.00 29.96 -2.75
N MET A 623 -14.07 29.68 -1.82
CA MET A 623 -13.17 28.53 -1.90
C MET A 623 -13.67 27.33 -1.09
N GLN A 624 -13.71 26.17 -1.73
CA GLN A 624 -14.20 24.91 -1.14
C GLN A 624 -13.09 23.89 -0.85
N ALA A 625 -11.81 24.27 -1.00
CA ALA A 625 -10.70 23.38 -0.67
C ALA A 625 -10.44 23.41 0.85
N PRO A 626 -10.47 22.29 1.58
CA PRO A 626 -10.26 22.29 3.02
C PRO A 626 -8.82 22.73 3.38
N LEU A 627 -8.67 23.55 4.42
CA LEU A 627 -7.40 23.85 5.06
C LEU A 627 -7.13 22.82 6.17
N SER A 628 -5.98 22.14 6.13
CA SER A 628 -5.63 21.19 7.19
C SER A 628 -5.19 21.94 8.45
N LEU A 629 -5.82 21.66 9.58
CA LEU A 629 -5.52 22.30 10.86
C LEU A 629 -4.91 21.31 11.86
N THR A 630 -3.84 21.74 12.52
CA THR A 630 -3.07 20.97 13.50
C THR A 630 -2.74 21.78 14.76
N ALA A 631 -2.60 21.12 15.91
CA ALA A 631 -2.27 21.74 17.20
C ALA A 631 -1.52 20.78 18.14
N VAL A 632 -0.22 21.01 18.33
CA VAL A 632 0.74 20.13 19.02
C VAL A 632 0.54 20.17 20.53
N LYS A 633 -0.07 21.25 21.02
CA LYS A 633 -0.44 21.42 22.43
C LYS A 633 -1.38 20.33 22.91
N THR A 634 -2.17 19.71 22.02
CA THR A 634 -3.02 18.54 22.35
C THR A 634 -2.21 17.34 22.85
N ARG A 635 -0.90 17.28 22.61
CA ARG A 635 -0.02 16.15 22.97
C ARG A 635 0.99 16.50 24.04
N LEU A 636 1.68 17.61 23.84
CA LEU A 636 2.81 18.03 24.67
C LEU A 636 2.40 19.09 25.70
N GLY A 637 1.15 19.56 25.67
CA GLY A 637 0.77 20.74 26.44
C GLY A 637 1.43 22.02 25.90
N TYR A 638 1.28 23.08 26.68
CA TYR A 638 1.79 24.40 26.39
C TYR A 638 3.21 24.57 26.93
N ALA A 639 4.20 24.41 26.05
CA ALA A 639 5.61 24.68 26.35
C ALA A 639 5.99 26.17 26.36
N THR A 640 5.06 27.03 26.80
CA THR A 640 5.22 28.48 26.98
C THR A 640 6.10 29.13 25.91
N GLU A 641 7.29 29.63 26.25
CA GLU A 641 8.20 30.35 25.35
C GLU A 641 8.73 29.48 24.20
N CYS A 642 8.75 28.16 24.38
CA CYS A 642 9.18 27.16 23.39
C CYS A 642 8.04 26.66 22.48
N ALA A 643 6.78 26.99 22.77
CA ALA A 643 5.62 26.44 22.05
C ALA A 643 5.68 26.69 20.53
N GLY A 644 6.15 27.87 20.13
CA GLY A 644 6.28 28.27 18.74
C GLY A 644 7.28 27.45 17.91
N ILE A 645 8.48 27.20 18.45
CA ILE A 645 9.51 26.41 17.75
C ILE A 645 9.13 24.92 17.70
N VAL A 646 8.45 24.40 18.72
CA VAL A 646 7.89 23.03 18.73
C VAL A 646 6.90 22.86 17.57
N ALA A 647 6.00 23.84 17.41
CA ALA A 647 5.02 23.89 16.33
C ALA A 647 5.69 23.95 14.94
N LEU A 648 6.73 24.79 14.79
CA LEU A 648 7.50 24.89 13.54
C LEU A 648 8.25 23.59 13.20
N HIS A 649 8.88 22.94 14.19
CA HIS A 649 9.54 21.65 13.98
C HIS A 649 8.56 20.57 13.54
N ARG A 650 7.38 20.49 14.18
CA ARG A 650 6.34 19.54 13.79
C ARG A 650 5.96 19.72 12.32
N LEU A 651 5.63 20.94 11.88
CA LEU A 651 5.27 21.17 10.48
C LEU A 651 6.41 20.91 9.51
N MET A 652 7.62 21.40 9.79
CA MET A 652 8.74 21.15 8.88
C MET A 652 9.00 19.65 8.70
N LEU A 653 8.88 18.88 9.77
CA LEU A 653 8.98 17.43 9.69
C LEU A 653 7.78 16.78 9.00
N SER A 654 6.56 17.33 9.13
CA SER A 654 5.42 16.91 8.31
C SER A 654 5.71 17.01 6.83
N ALA A 655 6.35 18.10 6.38
CA ALA A 655 6.77 18.24 4.98
C ALA A 655 7.86 17.24 4.58
N VAL A 656 8.88 17.07 5.43
CA VAL A 656 9.99 16.15 5.16
C VAL A 656 9.48 14.71 5.03
N TRP A 657 8.57 14.29 5.91
CA TRP A 657 8.01 12.94 5.90
C TRP A 657 6.81 12.77 4.95
N GLY A 658 6.22 13.86 4.45
CA GLY A 658 5.02 13.84 3.59
C GLY A 658 3.77 13.32 4.30
N VAL A 659 3.72 13.40 5.62
CA VAL A 659 2.59 12.96 6.44
C VAL A 659 2.39 13.98 7.54
N MET A 660 1.17 14.45 7.77
CA MET A 660 0.78 15.29 8.90
C MET A 660 0.26 14.42 10.05
N ALA A 661 0.83 14.58 11.24
CA ALA A 661 0.40 13.84 12.43
C ALA A 661 -0.97 14.34 12.95
N PRO A 662 -1.82 13.45 13.52
CA PRO A 662 -3.16 13.81 14.01
C PRO A 662 -3.12 14.68 15.27
N ASN A 663 -4.25 15.25 15.66
CA ASN A 663 -4.45 15.90 16.95
C ASN A 663 -5.12 14.95 17.93
N ASN A 664 -4.85 15.14 19.22
CA ASN A 664 -5.46 14.34 20.27
C ASN A 664 -6.71 15.05 20.82
N HIS A 665 -7.55 14.27 21.52
CA HIS A 665 -8.62 14.76 22.38
C HIS A 665 -9.79 15.49 21.70
N LEU A 666 -9.89 15.45 20.36
CA LEU A 666 -11.06 15.93 19.63
C LEU A 666 -12.09 14.81 19.46
N GLN A 667 -13.13 14.81 20.28
CA GLN A 667 -14.26 13.86 20.20
C GLN A 667 -15.53 14.53 19.69
N GLN A 668 -15.82 15.74 20.19
CA GLN A 668 -16.96 16.53 19.78
C GLN A 668 -16.51 17.94 19.46
N LEU A 669 -16.81 18.41 18.25
CA LEU A 669 -16.42 19.75 17.82
C LEU A 669 -17.05 20.83 18.72
N ASN A 670 -16.25 21.84 19.07
CA ASN A 670 -16.69 23.05 19.75
C ASN A 670 -17.87 23.68 18.99
N PRO A 671 -19.02 23.92 19.64
CA PRO A 671 -20.23 24.42 18.97
C PRO A 671 -20.10 25.85 18.43
N HIS A 672 -19.04 26.57 18.78
CA HIS A 672 -18.75 27.90 18.22
C HIS A 672 -17.90 27.86 16.94
N LEU A 673 -17.52 26.68 16.46
CA LEU A 673 -16.79 26.49 15.21
C LEU A 673 -17.75 26.05 14.11
N GLU A 674 -17.97 26.93 13.13
CA GLU A 674 -18.78 26.67 11.95
C GLU A 674 -17.93 26.89 10.69
N PHE A 675 -17.54 25.80 10.02
CA PHE A 675 -16.67 25.88 8.84
C PHE A 675 -17.00 24.90 7.72
N GLU A 676 -18.10 24.13 7.83
CA GLU A 676 -18.56 23.13 6.84
C GLU A 676 -17.41 22.29 6.26
N ASN A 677 -17.01 22.56 5.00
CA ASN A 677 -15.95 21.86 4.26
C ASN A 677 -14.66 22.70 4.08
N LYS A 678 -14.55 23.86 4.72
CA LYS A 678 -13.42 24.80 4.55
C LYS A 678 -12.19 24.42 5.39
N ALA A 679 -12.33 23.58 6.41
CA ALA A 679 -11.23 23.10 7.23
C ALA A 679 -11.30 21.58 7.44
N ALA A 680 -10.14 20.96 7.55
CA ALA A 680 -9.98 19.58 7.99
C ALA A 680 -9.20 19.57 9.31
N MET A 681 -9.87 19.25 10.42
CA MET A 681 -9.22 19.03 11.70
C MET A 681 -8.68 17.61 11.75
N LEU A 682 -7.35 17.46 11.74
CA LEU A 682 -6.75 16.15 11.61
C LEU A 682 -6.95 15.32 12.89
N THR A 683 -7.72 14.24 12.81
CA THR A 683 -7.90 13.23 13.86
C THR A 683 -7.19 11.92 13.53
N GLU A 684 -6.76 11.75 12.28
CA GLU A 684 -5.94 10.64 11.78
C GLU A 684 -4.73 11.18 10.99
N PRO A 685 -3.64 10.41 10.85
CA PRO A 685 -2.50 10.82 10.03
C PRO A 685 -2.92 11.01 8.58
N LEU A 686 -2.56 12.15 7.99
CA LEU A 686 -2.92 12.49 6.61
C LEU A 686 -1.66 12.68 5.76
N GLU A 687 -1.56 11.94 4.66
CA GLU A 687 -0.50 12.16 3.67
C GLU A 687 -0.66 13.53 3.00
N THR A 688 0.46 14.21 2.73
CA THR A 688 0.43 15.47 2.00
C THR A 688 0.01 15.22 0.56
N ALA A 689 -0.90 16.04 0.03
CA ALA A 689 -1.43 15.87 -1.34
C ALA A 689 -0.34 16.03 -2.41
N LEU A 690 0.67 16.87 -2.13
CA LEU A 690 1.80 17.15 -3.00
C LEU A 690 3.12 16.82 -2.30
N ARG A 691 4.18 16.64 -3.09
CA ARG A 691 5.56 16.44 -2.58
C ARG A 691 6.11 17.67 -1.86
N SER A 692 5.69 18.85 -2.27
CA SER A 692 6.00 20.10 -1.61
C SER A 692 4.76 20.65 -0.95
N THR A 693 4.95 21.31 0.19
CA THR A 693 3.85 21.89 0.97
C THR A 693 4.22 23.24 1.53
N TYR A 694 3.29 24.19 1.47
CA TYR A 694 3.33 25.43 2.25
C TYR A 694 2.50 25.29 3.52
N MET A 695 3.13 25.58 4.65
CA MET A 695 2.49 25.42 5.95
C MET A 695 2.71 26.64 6.84
N GLY A 696 1.62 27.12 7.44
CA GLY A 696 1.62 28.23 8.37
C GLY A 696 1.76 27.78 9.83
N VAL A 697 2.47 28.54 10.66
CA VAL A 697 2.52 28.34 12.12
C VAL A 697 2.08 29.62 12.80
N SER A 698 1.08 29.55 13.67
CA SER A 698 0.61 30.66 14.50
C SER A 698 1.04 30.50 15.96
N ALA A 699 1.56 31.56 16.58
CA ALA A 699 1.82 31.61 18.01
C ALA A 699 1.34 32.93 18.62
N HIS A 700 0.63 32.83 19.74
CA HIS A 700 0.02 33.97 20.43
C HIS A 700 0.56 34.09 21.85
N GLY A 701 1.14 35.25 22.17
CA GLY A 701 1.60 35.58 23.51
C GLY A 701 0.44 36.07 24.39
N PHE A 702 0.49 35.77 25.68
CA PHE A 702 -0.50 36.22 26.66
C PHE A 702 -0.68 37.75 26.69
N GLY A 703 0.42 38.50 26.49
CA GLY A 703 0.41 39.97 26.40
C GLY A 703 -0.07 40.55 25.06
N GLY A 704 -0.48 39.70 24.11
CA GLY A 704 -1.07 40.14 22.85
C GLY A 704 -0.13 40.20 21.64
N THR A 705 1.14 39.82 21.78
CA THR A 705 2.05 39.69 20.63
C THR A 705 1.72 38.44 19.82
N GLN A 706 1.48 38.59 18.53
CA GLN A 706 1.13 37.51 17.60
C GLN A 706 2.22 37.35 16.55
N VAL A 707 2.57 36.11 16.22
CA VAL A 707 3.54 35.80 15.16
C VAL A 707 2.96 34.73 14.26
N HIS A 708 3.07 34.94 12.94
CA HIS A 708 2.72 33.94 11.95
C HIS A 708 3.91 33.70 11.01
N VAL A 709 4.26 32.43 10.80
CA VAL A 709 5.38 32.02 9.94
C VAL A 709 4.87 31.09 8.85
N ILE A 710 5.17 31.41 7.59
CA ILE A 710 4.90 30.53 6.46
C ILE A 710 6.19 29.81 6.09
N SER A 711 6.13 28.48 6.14
CA SER A 711 7.22 27.59 5.80
C SER A 711 6.93 26.83 4.50
N TYR A 712 7.98 26.37 3.86
CA TYR A 712 7.94 25.46 2.72
C TYR A 712 8.84 24.27 3.02
N GLY A 713 8.37 23.07 2.69
CA GLY A 713 9.20 21.87 2.70
C GLY A 713 8.91 20.98 1.50
N HIS A 714 9.85 20.08 1.22
CA HIS A 714 9.78 19.14 0.11
C HIS A 714 10.16 17.74 0.60
N ASN A 715 9.32 16.76 0.29
CA ASN A 715 9.60 15.36 0.55
C ASN A 715 10.41 14.76 -0.61
N GLU A 716 11.70 14.50 -0.37
CA GLU A 716 12.60 13.85 -1.32
C GLU A 716 12.44 12.32 -1.36
N GLN A 717 11.84 11.72 -0.32
CA GLN A 717 11.75 10.26 -0.13
C GLN A 717 10.29 9.81 -0.05
N ILE A 718 9.66 9.60 -1.20
CA ILE A 718 8.40 8.85 -1.21
C ILE A 718 8.72 7.39 -0.93
N ARG A 719 8.36 6.95 0.29
CA ARG A 719 8.25 5.53 0.62
C ARG A 719 7.01 5.00 -0.08
N THR A 720 7.14 4.63 -1.34
CA THR A 720 6.12 3.83 -1.99
C THR A 720 5.99 2.52 -1.24
N VAL A 721 4.77 2.16 -0.85
CA VAL A 721 4.46 0.76 -0.57
C VAL A 721 4.80 0.01 -1.86
N PRO A 722 5.69 -1.00 -1.84
CA PRO A 722 5.96 -1.79 -3.04
C PRO A 722 4.65 -2.48 -3.40
N GLN A 723 3.97 -1.94 -4.41
CA GLN A 723 2.89 -2.66 -5.04
C GLN A 723 3.49 -3.83 -5.81
N PRO A 724 2.83 -5.00 -5.82
CA PRO A 724 3.30 -6.13 -6.62
C PRO A 724 3.45 -5.67 -8.06
N GLU A 725 4.65 -5.81 -8.61
CA GLU A 725 4.94 -5.49 -10.00
C GLU A 725 3.91 -6.17 -10.90
N HIS A 726 2.99 -5.38 -11.45
CA HIS A 726 2.11 -5.86 -12.51
C HIS A 726 2.98 -6.01 -13.75
N ASN A 727 3.46 -7.24 -13.95
CA ASN A 727 4.29 -7.61 -15.09
C ASN A 727 3.50 -7.32 -16.38
N ARG A 728 3.99 -6.36 -17.17
CA ARG A 728 3.26 -5.58 -18.19
C ARG A 728 2.83 -6.34 -19.45
N ASN A 729 3.05 -7.65 -19.55
CA ASN A 729 2.56 -8.42 -20.69
C ASN A 729 1.10 -8.82 -20.44
N VAL A 730 0.20 -7.86 -20.69
CA VAL A 730 -1.24 -7.93 -20.37
C VAL A 730 -2.06 -8.62 -21.48
N PHE A 731 -1.51 -8.79 -22.68
CA PHE A 731 -2.21 -9.41 -23.81
C PHE A 731 -1.67 -10.83 -24.06
N ASN A 732 -2.56 -11.83 -24.03
CA ASN A 732 -2.17 -13.23 -24.30
C ASN A 732 -1.97 -13.53 -25.80
N PHE A 733 -2.50 -12.67 -26.66
CA PHE A 733 -2.53 -12.77 -28.11
C PHE A 733 -2.41 -11.35 -28.67
N TRP A 734 -1.38 -11.09 -29.47
CA TRP A 734 -1.30 -9.92 -30.34
C TRP A 734 -0.84 -10.47 -31.68
N PRO A 735 -1.47 -10.20 -32.83
CA PRO A 735 -1.00 -10.73 -34.10
C PRO A 735 0.43 -10.22 -34.35
N GLY A 736 1.44 -11.03 -33.98
CA GLY A 736 2.86 -10.69 -34.06
C GLY A 736 3.74 -10.95 -32.81
N GLY A 737 3.23 -11.13 -31.57
CA GLY A 737 4.07 -11.06 -30.33
C GLY A 737 4.19 -12.30 -29.42
N GLY A 738 5.42 -12.72 -29.05
CA GLY A 738 5.81 -13.86 -28.19
C GLY A 738 7.00 -14.65 -28.80
N GLY A 739 7.89 -15.25 -28.04
CA GLY A 739 9.05 -15.95 -28.62
C GLY A 739 8.66 -17.28 -29.27
N GLU A 740 9.38 -17.70 -30.32
CA GLU A 740 9.51 -19.14 -30.60
C GLU A 740 10.12 -19.82 -29.37
N LEU A 741 9.65 -21.02 -29.00
CA LEU A 741 10.52 -21.88 -28.21
C LEU A 741 11.70 -22.20 -29.13
N GLU A 742 12.92 -21.89 -28.70
CA GLU A 742 14.12 -22.36 -29.39
C GLU A 742 13.95 -23.87 -29.66
N GLU A 743 14.51 -24.37 -30.77
CA GLU A 743 14.29 -25.74 -31.26
C GLU A 743 14.53 -26.80 -30.15
N GLU A 744 15.44 -26.49 -29.21
CA GLU A 744 15.81 -27.29 -28.04
C GLU A 744 14.74 -27.35 -26.93
N GLN A 745 13.82 -26.37 -26.87
CA GLN A 745 12.78 -26.27 -25.86
C GLN A 745 11.42 -26.82 -26.31
N GLN A 746 11.27 -27.24 -27.57
CA GLN A 746 10.06 -27.92 -28.04
C GLN A 746 9.93 -29.32 -27.42
N PRO A 747 8.70 -29.83 -27.18
CA PRO A 747 8.53 -31.18 -26.66
C PRO A 747 8.75 -32.23 -27.74
N LEU A 748 9.69 -33.15 -27.48
CA LEU A 748 10.00 -34.29 -28.38
C LEU A 748 9.03 -35.47 -28.22
N ARG A 749 8.52 -35.68 -27.00
CA ARG A 749 7.63 -36.78 -26.61
C ARG A 749 6.16 -36.35 -26.56
N GLY A 750 5.90 -35.04 -26.58
CA GLY A 750 4.59 -34.41 -26.63
C GLY A 750 4.19 -33.73 -25.31
N TYR A 751 2.92 -33.33 -25.22
CA TYR A 751 2.35 -32.71 -24.02
C TYR A 751 1.76 -33.75 -23.07
N PHE A 752 2.01 -33.55 -21.78
CA PHE A 752 1.51 -34.40 -20.70
C PHE A 752 0.70 -33.54 -19.73
N ILE A 753 -0.31 -34.11 -19.09
CA ILE A 753 -1.10 -33.47 -18.04
C ILE A 753 -0.83 -34.17 -16.72
N ALA A 754 -0.67 -33.39 -15.65
CA ALA A 754 -0.51 -33.88 -14.29
C ALA A 754 -1.46 -33.11 -13.38
N GLY A 755 -2.18 -33.82 -12.51
CA GLY A 755 -3.16 -33.19 -11.66
C GLY A 755 -3.51 -34.01 -10.42
N THR A 756 -4.48 -33.49 -9.67
CA THR A 756 -4.95 -34.04 -8.39
C THR A 756 -5.48 -35.48 -8.49
N TRP A 757 -5.97 -35.90 -9.66
CA TRP A 757 -6.45 -37.26 -9.94
C TRP A 757 -5.32 -38.22 -10.37
N THR A 758 -4.17 -37.71 -10.82
CA THR A 758 -3.04 -38.54 -11.27
C THR A 758 -1.95 -38.69 -10.21
N LYS A 759 -2.19 -38.22 -8.98
CA LYS A 759 -1.15 -38.04 -7.93
C LYS A 759 0.01 -37.20 -8.47
N TRP A 760 -0.30 -36.20 -9.29
CA TRP A 760 0.66 -35.34 -10.01
C TRP A 760 1.61 -36.10 -10.95
N ARG A 761 1.33 -37.36 -11.28
CA ARG A 761 2.10 -38.13 -12.27
C ARG A 761 1.70 -37.71 -13.70
N PRO A 762 2.67 -37.50 -14.62
CA PRO A 762 2.39 -37.08 -15.99
C PRO A 762 1.66 -38.16 -16.80
N ILE A 763 0.54 -37.79 -17.44
CA ILE A 763 -0.19 -38.62 -18.41
C ILE A 763 -0.16 -37.93 -19.77
N LYS A 764 0.14 -38.67 -20.84
CA LYS A 764 0.23 -38.11 -22.19
C LYS A 764 -1.14 -37.61 -22.68
N MET A 765 -1.18 -36.41 -23.27
CA MET A 765 -2.36 -35.83 -23.92
C MET A 765 -2.51 -36.35 -25.36
N GLU A 766 -3.74 -36.45 -25.84
CA GLU A 766 -4.08 -36.92 -27.19
C GLU A 766 -3.99 -35.75 -28.20
N SER A 767 -3.38 -35.97 -29.36
CA SER A 767 -3.39 -34.96 -30.43
C SER A 767 -4.73 -34.97 -31.17
N GLU A 768 -5.44 -33.84 -31.21
CA GLU A 768 -6.75 -33.68 -31.87
C GLU A 768 -6.64 -33.10 -33.30
N GLY A 769 -5.44 -32.67 -33.74
CA GLY A 769 -5.24 -31.93 -34.99
C GLY A 769 -5.18 -30.42 -34.75
N ASP A 770 -4.77 -29.64 -35.76
CA ASP A 770 -4.62 -28.16 -35.68
C ASP A 770 -3.87 -27.68 -34.42
N GLU A 771 -2.74 -28.32 -34.11
CA GLU A 771 -1.90 -27.99 -32.94
C GLU A 771 -2.66 -28.04 -31.59
N THR A 772 -3.75 -28.83 -31.51
CA THR A 772 -4.57 -28.97 -30.31
C THR A 772 -4.36 -30.35 -29.66
N TYR A 773 -4.19 -30.35 -28.33
CA TYR A 773 -3.97 -31.53 -27.50
C TYR A 773 -5.06 -31.63 -26.44
N GLY A 774 -5.75 -32.77 -26.39
CA GLY A 774 -6.90 -33.02 -25.52
C GLY A 774 -6.62 -34.04 -24.41
N TYR A 775 -7.29 -33.87 -23.27
CA TYR A 775 -7.39 -34.88 -22.22
C TYR A 775 -8.79 -34.87 -21.61
N THR A 776 -9.40 -36.05 -21.43
CA THR A 776 -10.70 -36.17 -20.77
C THR A 776 -10.50 -36.46 -19.28
N LEU A 777 -10.85 -35.48 -18.45
CA LEU A 777 -10.91 -35.61 -17.01
C LEU A 777 -12.27 -36.17 -16.58
N VAL A 778 -12.28 -37.11 -15.62
CA VAL A 778 -13.48 -37.48 -14.86
C VAL A 778 -13.42 -36.77 -13.51
N LEU A 779 -14.43 -35.95 -13.19
CA LEU A 779 -14.46 -35.17 -11.96
C LEU A 779 -14.61 -36.10 -10.75
N GLY A 780 -13.68 -36.01 -9.79
CA GLY A 780 -13.70 -36.83 -8.59
C GLY A 780 -14.71 -36.38 -7.53
N GLU A 781 -14.73 -37.11 -6.40
CA GLU A 781 -15.62 -36.88 -5.25
C GLU A 781 -15.53 -35.47 -4.65
N ASN A 782 -14.38 -34.79 -4.81
CA ASN A 782 -14.16 -33.42 -4.35
C ASN A 782 -15.01 -32.38 -5.11
N ARG A 783 -15.55 -32.76 -6.28
CA ARG A 783 -16.21 -31.87 -7.24
C ARG A 783 -15.33 -30.71 -7.71
N TRP A 784 -14.02 -30.84 -7.55
CA TRP A 784 -13.03 -29.98 -8.16
C TRP A 784 -11.76 -30.78 -8.42
N GLU A 785 -11.02 -30.40 -9.45
CA GLU A 785 -9.71 -30.99 -9.77
C GLU A 785 -8.76 -29.89 -10.24
N GLU A 786 -7.49 -29.99 -9.87
CA GLU A 786 -6.43 -29.07 -10.27
C GLU A 786 -5.42 -29.77 -11.17
N PHE A 787 -4.83 -29.02 -12.11
CA PHE A 787 -3.85 -29.57 -13.03
C PHE A 787 -2.82 -28.57 -13.55
N GLN A 788 -1.73 -29.12 -14.07
CA GLN A 788 -0.70 -28.46 -14.87
C GLN A 788 -0.42 -29.29 -16.13
N ILE A 789 0.20 -28.65 -17.12
CA ILE A 789 0.60 -29.31 -18.36
C ILE A 789 2.13 -29.31 -18.42
N LEU A 790 2.74 -30.44 -18.75
CA LEU A 790 4.17 -30.69 -18.75
C LEU A 790 4.65 -30.96 -20.18
N LEU A 791 5.80 -30.41 -20.55
CA LEU A 791 6.48 -30.76 -21.79
C LEU A 791 7.29 -32.04 -21.56
N ASP A 792 7.12 -33.05 -22.42
CA ASP A 792 7.83 -34.35 -22.35
C ASP A 792 7.64 -35.16 -21.06
N GLY A 793 6.72 -34.74 -20.21
CA GLY A 793 6.51 -35.30 -18.86
C GLY A 793 7.54 -34.80 -17.84
N ASP A 794 8.32 -33.76 -18.15
CA ASP A 794 9.32 -33.18 -17.26
C ASP A 794 8.67 -32.12 -16.34
N GLU A 795 8.73 -32.35 -15.03
CA GLU A 795 8.21 -31.42 -14.02
C GLU A 795 8.93 -30.06 -14.04
N ARG A 796 10.18 -29.99 -14.47
CA ARG A 796 10.91 -28.71 -14.59
C ARG A 796 10.41 -27.88 -15.77
N ARG A 797 9.75 -28.51 -16.75
CA ARG A 797 9.22 -27.88 -17.96
C ARG A 797 7.68 -27.84 -17.95
N ARG A 798 7.12 -27.25 -16.90
CA ARG A 798 5.67 -27.10 -16.72
C ARG A 798 5.12 -25.78 -17.30
N LEU A 799 4.02 -25.90 -18.03
CA LEU A 799 3.11 -24.81 -18.34
C LEU A 799 2.17 -24.58 -17.15
N HIS A 800 1.92 -23.32 -16.84
CA HIS A 800 1.14 -22.92 -15.68
C HIS A 800 0.36 -21.62 -15.93
N PRO A 801 -0.75 -21.38 -15.23
CA PRO A 801 -1.43 -20.08 -15.25
C PRO A 801 -0.62 -18.98 -14.54
N ALA A 802 -1.03 -17.73 -14.77
CA ALA A 802 -0.49 -16.57 -14.06
C ALA A 802 -0.92 -16.49 -12.58
N LEU A 803 -2.08 -17.08 -12.23
CA LEU A 803 -2.66 -17.07 -10.89
C LEU A 803 -2.90 -18.50 -10.39
N PRO A 804 -2.82 -18.76 -9.09
CA PRO A 804 -3.25 -20.05 -8.52
C PRO A 804 -4.77 -20.21 -8.66
N GLN A 805 -5.25 -21.45 -8.82
CA GLN A 805 -6.67 -21.79 -9.00
C GLN A 805 -7.31 -21.08 -10.20
N ALA A 806 -6.55 -20.95 -11.27
CA ALA A 806 -6.97 -20.23 -12.46
C ALA A 806 -8.12 -20.95 -13.18
N SER A 807 -9.10 -20.16 -13.63
CA SER A 807 -10.12 -20.61 -14.58
C SER A 807 -9.56 -20.75 -16.00
N LYS A 808 -10.35 -21.32 -16.91
CA LYS A 808 -10.01 -21.49 -18.32
C LYS A 808 -9.84 -20.15 -19.01
N GLY A 809 -8.95 -20.09 -20.00
CA GLY A 809 -8.72 -18.87 -20.82
C GLY A 809 -7.73 -17.87 -20.22
N LEU A 810 -7.23 -18.08 -18.99
CA LEU A 810 -6.14 -17.28 -18.42
C LEU A 810 -4.79 -17.58 -19.09
N ALA A 811 -3.87 -16.62 -19.00
CA ALA A 811 -2.54 -16.66 -19.61
C ALA A 811 -1.77 -17.94 -19.27
N VAL A 812 -1.33 -18.68 -20.30
CA VAL A 812 -0.44 -19.84 -20.15
C VAL A 812 1.01 -19.36 -20.13
N ARG A 813 1.72 -19.57 -19.02
CA ARG A 813 3.13 -19.24 -18.80
C ARG A 813 3.99 -20.50 -18.74
N GLY A 814 5.30 -20.33 -18.81
CA GLY A 814 6.27 -21.43 -18.80
C GLY A 814 6.67 -21.90 -20.22
N PRO A 815 7.56 -22.89 -20.32
CA PRO A 815 7.98 -23.82 -19.27
C PRO A 815 8.83 -23.20 -18.15
N SER A 816 8.55 -23.51 -16.86
CA SER A 816 9.34 -23.01 -15.72
C SER A 816 9.40 -23.97 -14.53
N ALA A 817 10.60 -24.18 -13.97
CA ALA A 817 10.80 -25.00 -12.78
C ALA A 817 10.23 -24.36 -11.49
N LYS A 818 10.04 -23.02 -11.47
CA LYS A 818 9.64 -22.25 -10.27
C LYS A 818 8.12 -22.06 -10.13
N ALA A 819 7.30 -22.76 -10.92
CA ALA A 819 5.85 -22.53 -10.99
C ALA A 819 5.00 -23.47 -10.11
N ARG A 820 5.53 -23.90 -8.96
CA ARG A 820 4.84 -24.83 -8.06
C ARG A 820 3.65 -24.15 -7.38
N GLY A 821 2.44 -24.73 -7.50
CA GLY A 821 1.21 -24.22 -6.88
C GLY A 821 0.43 -23.20 -7.71
N LEU A 822 0.86 -22.90 -8.93
CA LEU A 822 0.08 -22.18 -9.95
C LEU A 822 -0.63 -23.22 -10.81
N ASN A 823 -1.88 -23.55 -10.46
CA ASN A 823 -2.63 -24.64 -11.10
C ASN A 823 -3.91 -24.10 -11.73
N TRP A 824 -4.31 -24.67 -12.87
CA TRP A 824 -5.68 -24.52 -13.35
C TRP A 824 -6.61 -25.34 -12.47
N ARG A 825 -7.83 -24.85 -12.23
CA ARG A 825 -8.84 -25.53 -11.41
C ARG A 825 -10.15 -25.63 -12.15
N ILE A 826 -10.67 -26.84 -12.30
CA ILE A 826 -12.06 -27.08 -12.67
C ILE A 826 -12.86 -27.11 -11.37
N GLU A 827 -13.72 -26.12 -11.16
CA GLU A 827 -14.53 -25.97 -9.94
C GLU A 827 -15.99 -26.33 -10.24
N GLY A 828 -16.34 -27.58 -9.91
CA GLY A 828 -17.69 -28.13 -10.07
C GLY A 828 -18.64 -27.83 -8.92
N ARG A 829 -18.16 -27.26 -7.80
CA ARG A 829 -19.00 -26.77 -6.72
C ARG A 829 -19.57 -25.40 -7.13
N GLY A 830 -20.90 -25.30 -7.30
CA GLY A 830 -21.56 -24.01 -7.56
C GLY A 830 -21.22 -22.97 -6.49
N ARG A 831 -21.07 -21.71 -6.89
CA ARG A 831 -20.80 -20.59 -5.98
C ARG A 831 -22.15 -20.09 -5.46
N TRP A 832 -22.38 -20.19 -4.15
CA TRP A 832 -23.64 -19.74 -3.54
C TRP A 832 -23.47 -18.31 -3.04
N VAL A 833 -24.43 -17.46 -3.38
CA VAL A 833 -24.48 -16.06 -2.92
C VAL A 833 -25.81 -15.84 -2.23
N ASP A 834 -25.81 -15.11 -1.12
CA ASP A 834 -27.02 -14.68 -0.43
C ASP A 834 -27.65 -13.52 -1.21
N VAL A 835 -28.85 -13.73 -1.73
CA VAL A 835 -29.56 -12.75 -2.55
C VAL A 835 -30.87 -12.35 -1.86
N PRO A 836 -31.27 -11.07 -1.81
CA PRO A 836 -32.59 -10.67 -1.35
C PRO A 836 -33.72 -11.44 -2.07
N THR A 837 -34.76 -11.85 -1.33
CA THR A 837 -35.81 -12.75 -1.86
C THR A 837 -36.56 -12.17 -3.07
N ASP A 838 -36.78 -10.85 -3.08
CA ASP A 838 -37.38 -10.10 -4.19
C ASP A 838 -36.50 -10.10 -5.45
N ALA A 839 -35.18 -10.02 -5.28
CA ALA A 839 -34.20 -10.15 -6.36
C ALA A 839 -34.17 -11.59 -6.92
N ALA A 840 -34.21 -12.61 -6.06
CA ALA A 840 -34.26 -14.01 -6.49
C ALA A 840 -35.55 -14.34 -7.27
N GLU A 841 -36.69 -13.79 -6.87
CA GLU A 841 -37.97 -13.95 -7.59
C GLU A 841 -37.97 -13.22 -8.93
N ALA A 842 -37.38 -12.03 -9.03
CA ALA A 842 -37.25 -11.29 -10.27
C ALA A 842 -36.37 -12.01 -11.31
N ILE A 843 -35.28 -12.63 -10.87
CA ILE A 843 -34.41 -13.45 -11.73
C ILE A 843 -35.16 -14.68 -12.24
N ALA A 844 -35.96 -15.33 -11.39
CA ALA A 844 -36.78 -16.48 -11.78
C ALA A 844 -37.90 -16.13 -12.79
N LEU A 845 -38.36 -14.88 -12.80
CA LEU A 845 -39.42 -14.38 -13.69
C LEU A 845 -38.92 -13.84 -15.04
N GLY A 846 -37.59 -13.71 -15.23
CA GLY A 846 -37.01 -13.25 -16.50
C GLY A 846 -37.23 -11.77 -16.83
N ASP A 847 -37.46 -10.92 -15.82
CA ASP A 847 -37.68 -9.48 -15.98
C ASP A 847 -36.34 -8.73 -16.05
N SER A 848 -35.96 -8.27 -17.25
CA SER A 848 -34.63 -7.69 -17.54
C SER A 848 -34.27 -6.44 -16.72
N GLU A 849 -35.26 -5.62 -16.35
CA GLU A 849 -35.03 -4.34 -15.66
C GLU A 849 -34.82 -4.57 -14.16
N LYS A 850 -35.59 -5.48 -13.56
CA LYS A 850 -35.42 -5.89 -12.16
C LYS A 850 -34.21 -6.78 -11.95
N THR A 851 -33.88 -7.62 -12.93
CA THR A 851 -32.66 -8.45 -12.93
C THR A 851 -31.41 -7.57 -12.89
N SER A 852 -31.39 -6.47 -13.66
CA SER A 852 -30.27 -5.52 -13.66
C SER A 852 -30.09 -4.82 -12.30
N ARG A 853 -31.18 -4.44 -11.62
CA ARG A 853 -31.14 -3.87 -10.25
C ARG A 853 -30.67 -4.88 -9.21
N ALA A 854 -31.14 -6.12 -9.29
CA ALA A 854 -30.74 -7.21 -8.40
C ALA A 854 -29.24 -7.51 -8.50
N ILE A 855 -28.70 -7.55 -9.73
CA ILE A 855 -27.27 -7.80 -9.99
C ILE A 855 -26.38 -6.67 -9.46
N LEU A 856 -26.84 -5.41 -9.55
CA LEU A 856 -26.16 -4.23 -8.98
C LEU A 856 -26.14 -4.25 -7.44
N ALA A 857 -27.17 -4.81 -6.81
CA ALA A 857 -27.20 -5.01 -5.36
C ALA A 857 -26.25 -6.15 -4.93
N ILE A 858 -26.14 -7.22 -5.74
CA ILE A 858 -25.21 -8.33 -5.53
C ILE A 858 -23.76 -7.86 -5.63
N SER A 859 -23.41 -7.06 -6.65
CA SER A 859 -22.02 -6.57 -6.82
C SER A 859 -21.59 -5.65 -5.68
N LYS A 860 -22.49 -4.78 -5.18
CA LYS A 860 -22.24 -3.94 -4.01
C LYS A 860 -22.03 -4.74 -2.72
N SER A 861 -22.69 -5.89 -2.54
CA SER A 861 -22.50 -6.72 -1.35
C SER A 861 -21.14 -7.44 -1.31
N LEU A 862 -20.56 -7.70 -2.49
CA LEU A 862 -19.29 -8.44 -2.64
C LEU A 862 -18.05 -7.56 -2.36
N ASP A 863 -18.14 -6.25 -2.56
CA ASP A 863 -17.01 -5.32 -2.40
C ASP A 863 -16.94 -4.68 -1.00
N ASP A 864 -18.07 -4.46 -0.30
CA ASP A 864 -18.12 -3.63 0.92
C ASP A 864 -18.42 -4.38 2.23
N GLY A 865 -18.54 -5.72 2.22
CA GLY A 865 -18.90 -6.47 3.44
C GLY A 865 -20.29 -6.10 4.01
N PHE A 866 -21.16 -5.52 3.17
CA PHE A 866 -22.48 -5.04 3.54
C PHE A 866 -23.45 -6.21 3.78
N GLN A 867 -24.07 -6.28 4.96
CA GLN A 867 -25.17 -7.21 5.24
C GLN A 867 -26.50 -6.60 4.76
N PRO A 868 -27.20 -7.20 3.78
CA PRO A 868 -28.50 -6.68 3.34
C PRO A 868 -29.55 -6.82 4.44
N SER A 869 -30.38 -5.80 4.64
CA SER A 869 -31.56 -5.89 5.50
C SER A 869 -32.73 -6.51 4.74
N GLY A 870 -33.05 -7.78 4.99
CA GLY A 870 -34.21 -8.48 4.40
C GLY A 870 -34.13 -10.00 4.49
N GLU A 871 -35.22 -10.69 4.12
CA GLU A 871 -35.23 -12.16 3.98
C GLU A 871 -34.35 -12.54 2.78
N LEU A 872 -33.27 -13.29 3.05
CA LEU A 872 -32.27 -13.71 2.07
C LEU A 872 -32.61 -15.11 1.55
N LYS A 873 -32.45 -15.31 0.25
CA LYS A 873 -32.58 -16.58 -0.45
C LYS A 873 -31.23 -16.96 -1.03
N LEU A 874 -30.74 -18.15 -0.68
CA LEU A 874 -29.51 -18.69 -1.25
C LEU A 874 -29.73 -18.95 -2.74
N MET A 875 -28.87 -18.37 -3.58
CA MET A 875 -28.90 -18.60 -5.03
C MET A 875 -27.56 -19.12 -5.53
N GLU A 876 -27.60 -20.12 -6.41
CA GLU A 876 -26.42 -20.67 -7.07
C GLU A 876 -26.02 -19.77 -8.25
N VAL A 877 -24.86 -19.10 -8.14
CA VAL A 877 -24.23 -18.34 -9.22
C VAL A 877 -23.23 -19.27 -9.91
N GLY A 878 -23.61 -19.78 -11.07
CA GLY A 878 -22.83 -20.79 -11.79
C GLY A 878 -21.54 -20.21 -12.38
N SER A 879 -20.41 -20.88 -12.12
CA SER A 879 -19.11 -20.65 -12.77
C SER A 879 -19.05 -21.13 -14.23
N GLY A 880 -20.16 -21.64 -14.77
CA GLY A 880 -20.20 -22.37 -16.05
C GLY A 880 -19.62 -23.79 -15.99
N ASP A 881 -18.93 -24.15 -14.90
CA ASP A 881 -18.23 -25.43 -14.73
C ASP A 881 -18.89 -26.36 -13.69
N VAL A 882 -20.13 -26.09 -13.25
CA VAL A 882 -20.85 -26.89 -12.23
C VAL A 882 -20.94 -28.38 -12.61
N GLY A 883 -20.54 -29.27 -11.71
CA GLY A 883 -20.37 -30.70 -11.98
C GLY A 883 -20.55 -31.61 -10.75
N MET A 884 -21.04 -32.82 -11.00
CA MET A 884 -21.18 -33.90 -10.02
C MET A 884 -20.02 -34.91 -10.15
N PRO A 885 -19.69 -35.69 -9.10
CA PRO A 885 -18.71 -36.77 -9.22
C PRO A 885 -19.09 -37.71 -10.37
N GLY A 886 -18.12 -38.02 -11.23
CA GLY A 886 -18.32 -38.80 -12.45
C GLY A 886 -18.59 -37.96 -13.71
N ASP A 887 -18.89 -36.66 -13.58
CA ASP A 887 -19.03 -35.79 -14.76
C ASP A 887 -17.69 -35.65 -15.51
N LYS A 888 -17.73 -35.69 -16.85
CA LYS A 888 -16.52 -35.61 -17.68
C LYS A 888 -16.27 -34.21 -18.25
N TYR A 889 -15.01 -33.77 -18.24
CA TYR A 889 -14.56 -32.50 -18.82
C TYR A 889 -13.45 -32.76 -19.85
N ARG A 890 -13.56 -32.18 -21.05
CA ARG A 890 -12.51 -32.24 -22.07
C ARG A 890 -11.62 -31.01 -21.95
N ILE A 891 -10.41 -31.19 -21.44
CA ILE A 891 -9.36 -30.17 -21.36
C ILE A 891 -8.63 -30.13 -22.71
N ARG A 892 -8.45 -28.93 -23.28
CA ARG A 892 -7.72 -28.71 -24.54
C ARG A 892 -6.62 -27.68 -24.34
N LEU A 893 -5.40 -28.08 -24.65
CA LEU A 893 -4.28 -27.17 -24.93
C LEU A 893 -4.27 -26.89 -26.43
N ARG A 894 -4.51 -25.64 -26.82
CA ARG A 894 -4.31 -25.20 -28.20
C ARG A 894 -2.98 -24.49 -28.32
N ILE A 895 -2.20 -24.87 -29.32
CA ILE A 895 -0.97 -24.21 -29.71
C ILE A 895 -1.23 -23.54 -31.06
N ALA A 896 -0.71 -22.34 -31.23
CA ALA A 896 -0.77 -21.62 -32.49
C ALA A 896 0.56 -20.88 -32.64
N GLY A 897 1.56 -21.57 -33.18
CA GLY A 897 2.94 -21.10 -33.16
C GLY A 897 3.45 -20.90 -31.73
N LYS A 898 3.70 -19.64 -31.35
CA LYS A 898 4.18 -19.24 -30.02
C LYS A 898 3.12 -19.19 -28.92
N TYR A 899 1.84 -19.18 -29.29
CA TYR A 899 0.74 -19.01 -28.35
C TYR A 899 0.24 -20.32 -27.80
N ARG A 900 -0.19 -20.30 -26.54
CA ARG A 900 -0.76 -21.43 -25.83
C ARG A 900 -2.03 -21.00 -25.12
N THR A 901 -3.11 -21.76 -25.28
CA THR A 901 -4.36 -21.52 -24.56
C THR A 901 -4.86 -22.83 -23.96
N VAL A 902 -5.29 -22.78 -22.70
CA VAL A 902 -5.91 -23.92 -22.01
C VAL A 902 -7.39 -23.62 -21.80
N LEU A 903 -8.24 -24.46 -22.38
CA LEU A 903 -9.70 -24.39 -22.28
C LEU A 903 -10.27 -25.74 -21.83
N TRP A 904 -11.48 -25.75 -21.28
CA TRP A 904 -12.22 -26.99 -21.04
C TRP A 904 -13.72 -26.82 -21.19
N ASP A 905 -14.36 -27.91 -21.63
CA ASP A 905 -15.82 -28.01 -21.78
C ASP A 905 -16.33 -29.25 -21.05
N LYS A 906 -17.51 -29.13 -20.44
CA LYS A 906 -18.24 -30.27 -19.85
C LYS A 906 -18.84 -31.12 -20.97
N LEU A 907 -18.60 -32.43 -20.95
CA LEU A 907 -19.13 -33.36 -21.96
C LEU A 907 -20.58 -33.76 -21.64
N PRO A 908 -21.46 -33.89 -22.67
CA PRO A 908 -22.80 -34.45 -22.52
C PRO A 908 -22.77 -35.85 -21.92
N LYS A 909 -23.80 -36.20 -21.12
CA LYS A 909 -23.91 -37.54 -20.49
C LYS A 909 -24.06 -38.69 -21.49
N GLU A 910 -24.45 -38.40 -22.73
CA GLU A 910 -24.61 -39.37 -23.82
C GLU A 910 -23.25 -39.91 -24.31
N ASP A 911 -22.16 -39.16 -24.07
CA ASP A 911 -20.78 -39.52 -24.47
C ASP A 911 -20.05 -40.36 -23.40
N TYR A 912 -20.78 -40.94 -22.43
CA TYR A 912 -20.17 -41.68 -21.32
C TYR A 912 -20.07 -43.16 -21.71
N ASP A 913 -18.86 -43.71 -21.78
CA ASP A 913 -18.67 -45.16 -21.83
C ASP A 913 -19.36 -45.84 -20.63
N ALA A 914 -20.08 -46.93 -20.89
CA ALA A 914 -21.12 -47.51 -20.02
C ALA A 914 -20.64 -48.16 -18.69
N ALA A 915 -19.46 -47.84 -18.16
CA ALA A 915 -18.93 -48.53 -16.97
C ALA A 915 -17.83 -47.75 -16.19
N VAL A 916 -17.86 -46.42 -16.13
CA VAL A 916 -16.86 -45.68 -15.33
C VAL A 916 -17.54 -45.02 -14.12
N ASP A 917 -17.43 -45.66 -12.96
CA ASP A 917 -17.74 -45.04 -11.67
C ASP A 917 -16.81 -43.84 -11.42
N ALA A 918 -17.27 -42.88 -10.60
CA ALA A 918 -16.42 -41.74 -10.21
C ALA A 918 -15.13 -42.26 -9.56
N PRO A 919 -13.94 -41.70 -9.87
CA PRO A 919 -12.70 -42.17 -9.30
C PRO A 919 -12.72 -41.98 -7.77
N GLU A 920 -12.79 -43.09 -7.04
CA GLU A 920 -12.62 -43.11 -5.58
C GLU A 920 -11.18 -42.68 -5.23
N GLY A 921 -11.04 -41.84 -4.20
CA GLY A 921 -9.71 -41.43 -3.72
C GLY A 921 -9.06 -42.51 -2.86
N ASP A 922 -7.74 -42.67 -2.96
CA ASP A 922 -6.97 -43.40 -1.96
C ASP A 922 -6.75 -42.48 -0.75
N TYR A 923 -7.02 -42.96 0.46
CA TYR A 923 -6.82 -42.18 1.67
C TYR A 923 -5.61 -42.70 2.46
N TYR A 924 -4.83 -41.78 3.00
CA TYR A 924 -3.62 -42.03 3.77
C TYR A 924 -3.71 -41.30 5.10
N ILE A 925 -3.13 -41.88 6.13
CA ILE A 925 -2.99 -41.27 7.44
C ILE A 925 -1.56 -40.77 7.65
N VAL A 926 -1.43 -39.57 8.17
CA VAL A 926 -0.14 -38.96 8.55
C VAL A 926 -0.21 -38.56 10.01
N GLY A 927 0.84 -38.78 10.78
CA GLY A 927 0.83 -38.38 12.18
C GLY A 927 2.20 -38.26 12.83
N SER A 928 2.20 -37.75 14.07
CA SER A 928 3.44 -37.52 14.81
C SER A 928 4.25 -38.79 15.07
N TRP A 929 3.62 -39.97 15.08
CA TRP A 929 4.28 -41.25 15.34
C TRP A 929 5.21 -41.71 14.21
N ASN A 930 4.92 -41.35 12.96
CA ASN A 930 5.68 -41.74 11.78
C ASN A 930 6.41 -40.55 11.11
N GLY A 931 6.53 -39.42 11.81
CA GLY A 931 7.14 -38.21 11.27
C GLY A 931 6.34 -37.58 10.13
N TRP A 932 5.00 -37.69 10.18
CA TRP A 932 4.06 -37.19 9.18
C TRP A 932 4.22 -37.83 7.80
N SER A 933 4.70 -39.07 7.76
CA SER A 933 4.80 -39.87 6.53
C SER A 933 3.43 -40.48 6.17
N PRO A 934 3.00 -40.53 4.90
CA PRO A 934 1.70 -41.11 4.54
C PRO A 934 1.69 -42.64 4.67
N ASP A 935 0.84 -43.16 5.55
CA ASP A 935 0.53 -44.59 5.66
C ASP A 935 -0.85 -44.87 5.05
N PRO A 936 -1.05 -45.95 4.26
CA PRO A 936 -2.32 -46.21 3.61
C PRO A 936 -3.44 -46.56 4.61
N LEU A 937 -4.62 -45.99 4.42
CA LEU A 937 -5.85 -46.48 5.05
C LEU A 937 -6.43 -47.62 4.20
N PHE A 938 -7.00 -48.63 4.84
CA PHE A 938 -7.61 -49.77 4.16
C PHE A 938 -9.13 -49.71 4.25
N LEU A 939 -9.80 -49.75 3.10
CA LEU A 939 -11.25 -49.74 3.01
C LEU A 939 -11.84 -51.10 3.43
N ARG A 940 -12.72 -51.10 4.44
CA ARG A 940 -13.57 -52.25 4.83
C ARG A 940 -14.97 -51.76 5.19
N ASN A 941 -16.01 -52.35 4.58
CA ASN A 941 -17.42 -51.99 4.84
C ASN A 941 -17.71 -50.48 4.76
N GLU A 942 -17.25 -49.81 3.70
CA GLU A 942 -17.37 -48.35 3.49
C GLU A 942 -16.66 -47.47 4.53
N VAL A 943 -15.76 -48.04 5.35
CA VAL A 943 -14.96 -47.31 6.33
C VAL A 943 -13.49 -47.58 6.06
N TRP A 944 -12.73 -46.51 5.86
CA TRP A 944 -11.27 -46.53 5.74
C TRP A 944 -10.66 -46.66 7.12
N SER A 945 -9.73 -47.59 7.34
CA SER A 945 -9.11 -47.76 8.65
C SER A 945 -7.65 -48.15 8.61
N ALA A 946 -6.89 -47.73 9.61
CA ALA A 946 -5.52 -48.14 9.85
C ALA A 946 -5.26 -48.27 11.35
N GLU A 947 -4.35 -49.18 11.71
CA GLU A 947 -3.84 -49.33 13.07
C GLU A 947 -2.49 -48.62 13.19
N VAL A 948 -2.36 -47.74 14.17
CA VAL A 948 -1.18 -46.88 14.37
C VAL A 948 -0.66 -47.07 15.79
N GLU A 949 0.66 -47.21 15.93
CA GLU A 949 1.33 -47.39 17.22
C GLU A 949 1.99 -46.08 17.65
N LEU A 950 1.68 -45.60 18.86
CA LEU A 950 2.26 -44.36 19.38
C LEU A 950 3.73 -44.56 19.77
N SER A 951 4.61 -43.68 19.27
CA SER A 951 6.03 -43.66 19.64
C SER A 951 6.34 -42.77 20.85
N LYS A 952 5.42 -41.87 21.23
CA LYS A 952 5.53 -40.90 22.33
C LYS A 952 4.19 -40.78 23.08
N PRO A 953 4.16 -40.19 24.29
CA PRO A 953 2.90 -39.88 24.96
C PRO A 953 2.11 -38.86 24.13
N GLY A 954 0.87 -39.21 23.78
CA GLY A 954 0.02 -38.46 22.86
C GLY A 954 0.43 -38.61 21.39
N GLY A 955 -0.54 -38.42 20.50
CA GLY A 955 -0.34 -38.44 19.05
C GLY A 955 -1.18 -37.39 18.35
N GLU A 956 -0.71 -36.86 17.23
CA GLU A 956 -1.48 -35.97 16.37
C GLU A 956 -1.55 -36.55 14.97
N PHE A 957 -2.68 -36.40 14.28
CA PHE A 957 -2.83 -36.93 12.94
C PHE A 957 -3.78 -36.14 12.03
N GLN A 958 -3.60 -36.35 10.74
CA GLN A 958 -4.44 -35.85 9.65
C GLN A 958 -4.63 -36.95 8.60
N ILE A 959 -5.54 -36.72 7.65
CA ILE A 959 -5.81 -37.65 6.54
C ILE A 959 -5.49 -36.94 5.22
N LEU A 960 -4.76 -37.60 4.33
CA LEU A 960 -4.44 -37.12 2.99
C LEU A 960 -5.19 -37.95 1.95
N ARG A 961 -5.74 -37.30 0.92
CA ARG A 961 -6.24 -37.98 -0.28
C ARG A 961 -5.14 -38.01 -1.34
N ASN A 962 -4.94 -39.16 -1.98
CA ASN A 962 -4.04 -39.34 -3.12
C ASN A 962 -2.58 -38.92 -2.87
N GLU A 963 -2.09 -39.01 -1.62
CA GLU A 963 -0.75 -38.53 -1.20
C GLU A 963 -0.50 -37.03 -1.47
N ASP A 964 -1.57 -36.25 -1.66
CA ASP A 964 -1.49 -34.83 -2.00
C ASP A 964 -1.79 -33.96 -0.78
N TRP A 965 -0.79 -33.20 -0.32
CA TRP A 965 -0.94 -32.21 0.76
C TRP A 965 -1.89 -31.06 0.41
N GLY A 966 -2.14 -30.82 -0.89
CA GLY A 966 -3.20 -29.93 -1.35
C GLY A 966 -4.61 -30.49 -1.11
N GLN A 967 -4.73 -31.80 -0.85
CA GLN A 967 -5.98 -32.50 -0.58
C GLN A 967 -6.04 -33.08 0.85
N MET A 968 -5.56 -32.28 1.80
CA MET A 968 -5.58 -32.62 3.23
C MET A 968 -6.98 -32.50 3.82
N ILE A 969 -7.31 -33.46 4.68
CA ILE A 969 -8.54 -33.51 5.49
C ILE A 969 -8.11 -33.38 6.96
N ALA A 970 -8.59 -32.33 7.61
CA ALA A 970 -8.17 -31.93 8.95
C ALA A 970 -9.37 -31.36 9.75
N PRO A 971 -9.30 -31.31 11.09
CA PRO A 971 -10.35 -30.69 11.90
C PRO A 971 -10.34 -29.17 11.76
N GLN A 972 -11.40 -28.53 12.25
CA GLN A 972 -11.60 -27.08 12.13
C GLN A 972 -10.80 -26.24 13.16
N ARG A 973 -10.28 -26.91 14.21
CA ARG A 973 -9.53 -26.30 15.31
C ARG A 973 -8.35 -27.16 15.73
N GLU A 974 -7.40 -26.56 16.44
CA GLU A 974 -6.30 -27.27 17.08
C GLU A 974 -6.79 -28.17 18.22
N LYS A 975 -6.05 -29.24 18.52
CA LYS A 975 -6.34 -30.20 19.59
C LYS A 975 -7.74 -30.82 19.51
N ALA A 976 -8.13 -31.21 18.30
CA ALA A 976 -9.46 -31.72 18.03
C ALA A 976 -9.67 -33.12 18.61
N THR A 977 -10.92 -33.39 18.99
CA THR A 977 -11.40 -34.66 19.56
C THR A 977 -12.28 -35.41 18.56
N HIS A 978 -12.82 -36.56 18.95
CA HIS A 978 -13.70 -37.38 18.11
C HIS A 978 -15.02 -36.69 17.73
N GLU A 979 -15.39 -35.59 18.41
CA GLU A 979 -16.58 -34.78 18.09
C GLU A 979 -16.36 -33.81 16.92
N ASP A 980 -15.10 -33.55 16.55
CA ASP A 980 -14.73 -32.58 15.53
C ASP A 980 -14.70 -33.24 14.13
N ALA A 981 -15.67 -32.89 13.30
CA ALA A 981 -15.78 -33.40 11.92
C ALA A 981 -14.61 -32.94 11.02
N GLY A 982 -14.29 -33.77 10.02
CA GLY A 982 -13.24 -33.45 9.03
C GLY A 982 -13.68 -32.38 8.03
N GLN A 983 -12.80 -31.41 7.79
CA GLN A 983 -12.94 -30.35 6.80
C GLN A 983 -11.95 -30.52 5.66
N GLY A 984 -12.20 -29.85 4.52
CA GLY A 984 -11.42 -30.00 3.29
C GLY A 984 -11.95 -31.12 2.37
N PRO A 985 -11.22 -31.50 1.31
CA PRO A 985 -9.93 -30.95 0.89
C PRO A 985 -10.06 -29.55 0.28
N ASP A 986 -9.37 -28.57 0.90
CA ASP A 986 -9.12 -27.21 0.38
C ASP A 986 -7.70 -26.78 0.83
N ARG A 987 -7.09 -25.82 0.12
CA ARG A 987 -5.63 -25.52 0.14
C ARG A 987 -4.98 -25.46 1.56
N CYS A 988 -3.75 -25.99 1.62
CA CYS A 988 -2.86 -26.23 2.78
C CYS A 988 -2.47 -25.00 3.66
N GLY A 989 -3.17 -23.86 3.58
CA GLY A 989 -2.96 -22.71 4.46
C GLY A 989 -4.00 -22.59 5.57
N ARG A 990 -5.25 -23.00 5.32
CA ARG A 990 -6.38 -22.76 6.24
C ARG A 990 -6.36 -23.63 7.49
N PHE A 991 -5.79 -24.83 7.39
CA PHE A 991 -5.81 -25.85 8.44
C PHE A 991 -4.40 -26.15 8.99
N ARG A 992 -3.44 -25.24 8.77
CA ARG A 992 -2.07 -25.39 9.27
C ARG A 992 -2.10 -25.37 10.81
N GLY A 993 -1.61 -26.42 11.46
CA GLY A 993 -1.67 -26.59 12.93
C GLY A 993 -2.93 -27.31 13.45
N CYS A 994 -3.94 -27.56 12.61
CA CYS A 994 -5.15 -28.27 13.02
C CYS A 994 -5.01 -29.78 12.80
N ALA A 995 -4.99 -30.57 13.87
CA ALA A 995 -4.88 -32.04 13.83
C ALA A 995 -5.76 -32.69 14.91
N TRP A 996 -6.17 -33.95 14.68
CA TRP A 996 -6.85 -34.75 15.70
C TRP A 996 -5.84 -35.31 16.69
N CYS A 997 -6.18 -35.29 17.98
CA CYS A 997 -5.32 -35.76 19.05
C CYS A 997 -5.71 -37.15 19.55
N LEU A 998 -4.72 -38.04 19.62
CA LEU A 998 -4.78 -39.33 20.30
C LEU A 998 -4.24 -39.17 21.71
N ASP A 999 -4.98 -39.64 22.71
CA ASP A 999 -4.54 -39.66 24.11
C ASP A 999 -4.13 -41.09 24.50
N GLY A 1000 -2.82 -41.33 24.58
CA GLY A 1000 -2.25 -42.66 24.84
C GLY A 1000 -0.76 -42.60 25.22
N GLN A 1001 -0.24 -43.73 25.69
CA GLN A 1001 1.15 -43.92 26.08
C GLN A 1001 1.97 -44.54 24.93
N PRO A 1002 3.31 -44.39 24.93
CA PRO A 1002 4.17 -45.09 23.98
C PRO A 1002 3.89 -46.60 23.95
N GLY A 1003 3.70 -47.18 22.77
CA GLY A 1003 3.37 -48.59 22.55
C GLY A 1003 1.86 -48.91 22.53
N ASP A 1004 1.00 -47.94 22.84
CA ASP A 1004 -0.44 -48.08 22.61
C ASP A 1004 -0.75 -48.09 21.11
N VAL A 1005 -1.69 -48.96 20.69
CA VAL A 1005 -2.16 -49.04 19.31
C VAL A 1005 -3.58 -48.52 19.19
N PHE A 1006 -3.78 -47.55 18.31
CA PHE A 1006 -5.08 -46.98 17.97
C PHE A 1006 -5.53 -47.46 16.60
N ARG A 1007 -6.80 -47.81 16.46
CA ARG A 1007 -7.45 -47.99 15.16
C ARG A 1007 -8.19 -46.72 14.82
N ILE A 1008 -7.77 -46.07 13.74
CA ILE A 1008 -8.39 -44.84 13.23
C ILE A 1008 -9.29 -45.23 12.08
N SER A 1009 -10.51 -44.71 12.08
CA SER A 1009 -11.58 -45.00 11.14
C SER A 1009 -12.05 -43.70 10.48
N PHE A 1010 -12.24 -43.72 9.17
CA PHE A 1010 -12.65 -42.59 8.36
C PHE A 1010 -13.76 -42.99 7.39
N LYS A 1011 -14.83 -42.20 7.35
CA LYS A 1011 -15.96 -42.36 6.43
C LYS A 1011 -16.32 -41.02 5.80
N ARG A 1012 -16.41 -40.97 4.47
CA ARG A 1012 -16.86 -39.79 3.71
C ARG A 1012 -18.20 -40.09 3.06
N GLN A 1013 -19.17 -39.18 3.18
CA GLN A 1013 -20.50 -39.32 2.58
C GLN A 1013 -21.02 -37.98 2.08
N LEU A 1014 -21.61 -37.98 0.87
CA LEU A 1014 -22.37 -36.83 0.35
C LEU A 1014 -23.82 -36.94 0.85
N VAL A 1015 -24.22 -36.06 1.76
CA VAL A 1015 -25.56 -36.02 2.35
C VAL A 1015 -26.30 -34.79 1.83
N LYS A 1016 -27.59 -34.89 1.52
CA LYS A 1016 -28.40 -33.68 1.23
C LYS A 1016 -28.87 -33.07 2.54
N ASP A 1017 -28.57 -31.80 2.75
CA ASP A 1017 -29.10 -31.03 3.87
C ASP A 1017 -30.60 -30.71 3.65
N SER A 1018 -31.23 -30.09 4.66
CA SER A 1018 -32.66 -29.72 4.64
C SER A 1018 -33.02 -28.70 3.54
N SER A 1019 -32.03 -28.00 2.98
CA SER A 1019 -32.18 -27.05 1.87
C SER A 1019 -32.01 -27.70 0.48
N GLY A 1020 -31.70 -29.01 0.45
CA GLY A 1020 -31.42 -29.74 -0.80
C GLY A 1020 -29.98 -29.60 -1.29
N LYS A 1021 -29.11 -28.89 -0.55
CA LYS A 1021 -27.69 -28.73 -0.85
C LYS A 1021 -26.95 -30.02 -0.48
N LEU A 1022 -26.09 -30.47 -1.38
CA LEU A 1022 -25.20 -31.60 -1.13
C LEU A 1022 -24.05 -31.16 -0.24
N GLU A 1023 -24.01 -31.68 0.98
CA GLU A 1023 -22.96 -31.51 1.97
C GLU A 1023 -22.02 -32.72 1.96
N ASP A 1024 -20.71 -32.47 1.95
CA ASP A 1024 -19.66 -33.50 1.93
C ASP A 1024 -19.16 -33.77 3.35
N VAL A 1025 -19.84 -34.69 4.03
CA VAL A 1025 -19.66 -35.02 5.45
C VAL A 1025 -18.53 -36.04 5.63
N LYS A 1026 -17.61 -35.74 6.56
CA LYS A 1026 -16.41 -36.55 6.83
C LYS A 1026 -16.36 -36.92 8.30
N HIS A 1027 -16.69 -38.17 8.59
CA HIS A 1027 -16.63 -38.73 9.93
C HIS A 1027 -15.28 -39.39 10.17
N VAL A 1028 -14.60 -38.95 11.23
CA VAL A 1028 -13.35 -39.53 11.71
C VAL A 1028 -13.57 -40.00 13.14
N SER A 1029 -13.17 -41.23 13.46
CA SER A 1029 -13.22 -41.78 14.81
C SER A 1029 -12.00 -42.64 15.08
N TRP A 1030 -11.67 -42.87 16.34
CA TRP A 1030 -10.58 -43.76 16.72
C TRP A 1030 -10.87 -44.48 18.03
N GLU A 1031 -10.35 -45.69 18.14
CA GLU A 1031 -10.45 -46.52 19.34
C GLU A 1031 -9.08 -47.11 19.69
N LYS A 1032 -8.81 -47.26 20.99
CA LYS A 1032 -7.60 -47.93 21.47
C LYS A 1032 -7.79 -49.44 21.40
N VAL A 1033 -6.99 -50.13 20.60
CA VAL A 1033 -7.14 -51.58 20.32
C VAL A 1033 -6.15 -52.43 21.12
N ARG A 1034 -4.98 -51.87 21.48
CA ARG A 1034 -3.96 -52.58 22.27
C ARG A 1034 -3.33 -51.63 23.29
N GLU A 1035 -3.25 -52.06 24.55
CA GLU A 1035 -2.50 -51.37 25.61
C GLU A 1035 -1.03 -51.78 25.62
N ALA A 1036 -0.15 -50.84 25.99
CA ALA A 1036 1.24 -51.14 26.27
C ALA A 1036 1.37 -52.24 27.35
N SER A 1037 2.23 -53.24 27.12
CA SER A 1037 2.45 -54.34 28.09
C SER A 1037 3.10 -53.82 29.38
N PRO A 1038 2.64 -54.21 30.60
CA PRO A 1038 3.18 -53.68 31.86
C PRO A 1038 4.59 -54.15 32.24
N SER A 1039 5.22 -55.01 31.43
CA SER A 1039 6.51 -55.62 31.73
C SER A 1039 7.53 -55.26 30.66
N GLY A 1040 8.21 -54.16 30.90
CA GLY A 1040 9.35 -53.77 30.09
C GLY A 1040 9.79 -52.37 30.43
N THR A 1041 10.76 -52.26 31.34
CA THR A 1041 11.62 -51.09 31.43
C THR A 1041 12.36 -50.96 30.09
N LEU A 1042 11.68 -50.45 29.06
CA LEU A 1042 12.32 -49.85 27.92
C LEU A 1042 12.78 -48.49 28.41
N ALA A 1043 14.01 -48.51 28.94
CA ALA A 1043 14.81 -47.32 29.12
C ALA A 1043 14.57 -46.36 27.95
N LEU A 1044 14.45 -45.06 28.25
CA LEU A 1044 14.82 -43.99 27.34
C LEU A 1044 16.22 -44.31 26.79
N LYS A 1045 16.27 -45.06 25.69
CA LYS A 1045 17.48 -45.52 25.00
C LYS A 1045 17.34 -45.42 23.49
N HIS A 1046 16.54 -44.46 23.04
CA HIS A 1046 16.78 -43.86 21.75
C HIS A 1046 17.25 -42.43 22.02
N PRO A 1047 18.53 -42.09 21.76
CA PRO A 1047 18.90 -40.69 21.65
C PRO A 1047 17.98 -40.07 20.60
N SER A 1048 17.54 -38.85 20.88
CA SER A 1048 16.67 -38.04 20.04
C SER A 1048 17.05 -38.19 18.58
N ALA A 1049 16.11 -38.67 17.76
CA ALA A 1049 16.42 -39.06 16.39
C ALA A 1049 16.62 -37.79 15.56
N LEU A 1050 17.89 -37.45 15.26
CA LEU A 1050 18.19 -36.37 14.33
C LEU A 1050 17.78 -36.82 12.91
N GLY A 1051 16.85 -36.08 12.31
CA GLY A 1051 16.51 -36.19 10.90
C GLY A 1051 17.18 -35.09 10.08
N VAL A 1052 17.27 -35.28 8.77
CA VAL A 1052 17.79 -34.27 7.83
C VAL A 1052 16.75 -33.89 6.80
N ILE A 1053 16.64 -32.59 6.52
CA ILE A 1053 15.82 -32.01 5.46
C ILE A 1053 16.75 -31.17 4.57
N GLY A 1054 16.48 -31.10 3.26
CA GLY A 1054 17.36 -30.38 2.36
C GLY A 1054 16.73 -29.91 1.06
N SER A 1055 17.49 -29.13 0.29
CA SER A 1055 17.03 -28.52 -0.96
C SER A 1055 16.58 -29.55 -2.00
N TRP A 1056 17.15 -30.76 -2.01
CA TRP A 1056 16.80 -31.85 -2.92
C TRP A 1056 15.31 -32.27 -2.87
N ASN A 1057 14.60 -31.97 -1.79
CA ASN A 1057 13.15 -32.19 -1.68
C ASN A 1057 12.38 -30.93 -1.25
N GLY A 1058 13.00 -29.75 -1.39
CA GLY A 1058 12.43 -28.48 -0.96
C GLY A 1058 12.19 -28.40 0.56
N PHE A 1059 13.02 -29.08 1.36
CA PHE A 1059 12.92 -29.19 2.82
C PHE A 1059 11.64 -29.84 3.33
N GLY A 1060 10.86 -30.51 2.46
CA GLY A 1060 9.52 -30.99 2.76
C GLY A 1060 9.42 -32.42 3.29
N ARG A 1061 10.51 -33.19 3.28
CA ARG A 1061 10.54 -34.58 3.78
C ARG A 1061 11.78 -34.83 4.62
N ILE A 1062 11.58 -35.42 5.80
CA ILE A 1062 12.64 -35.79 6.73
C ILE A 1062 13.26 -37.12 6.27
N HIS A 1063 14.57 -37.12 6.06
CA HIS A 1063 15.36 -38.33 5.86
C HIS A 1063 16.00 -38.77 7.17
N LYS A 1064 16.05 -40.07 7.38
CA LYS A 1064 16.58 -40.65 8.62
C LYS A 1064 18.10 -40.70 8.54
N MET A 1065 18.78 -40.15 9.54
CA MET A 1065 20.23 -40.26 9.65
C MET A 1065 20.62 -41.58 10.33
N HIS A 1066 21.82 -42.05 10.04
CA HIS A 1066 22.35 -43.29 10.59
C HIS A 1066 23.35 -43.03 11.71
N VAL A 1067 23.26 -43.78 12.81
CA VAL A 1067 24.20 -43.64 13.93
C VAL A 1067 25.46 -44.47 13.68
N GLU A 1068 26.64 -43.85 13.71
CA GLU A 1068 27.94 -44.54 13.59
C GLU A 1068 28.52 -44.94 14.96
N SER A 1069 28.36 -44.12 16.00
CA SER A 1069 28.82 -44.43 17.36
C SER A 1069 27.92 -43.80 18.42
N MET A 1070 27.71 -44.52 19.53
CA MET A 1070 26.95 -44.04 20.69
C MET A 1070 27.84 -43.94 21.94
N GLY A 1071 28.00 -42.73 22.47
CA GLY A 1071 28.67 -42.41 23.74
C GLY A 1071 28.06 -41.14 24.36
N ASP A 1072 28.83 -40.35 25.10
CA ASP A 1072 28.40 -39.01 25.56
C ASP A 1072 28.20 -38.02 24.39
N GLU A 1073 28.86 -38.27 23.26
CA GLU A 1073 28.60 -37.67 21.96
C GLU A 1073 28.02 -38.74 21.01
N VAL A 1074 26.97 -38.41 20.25
CA VAL A 1074 26.38 -39.29 19.24
C VAL A 1074 26.81 -38.83 17.86
N ALA A 1075 27.40 -39.74 17.07
CA ALA A 1075 27.83 -39.48 15.70
C ALA A 1075 26.77 -40.00 14.71
N TYR A 1076 26.26 -39.13 13.86
CA TYR A 1076 25.30 -39.41 12.80
C TYR A 1076 25.94 -39.22 11.42
N VAL A 1077 25.49 -40.00 10.45
CA VAL A 1077 25.92 -39.96 9.05
C VAL A 1077 24.74 -40.07 8.10
N PHE A 1078 24.82 -39.30 7.00
CA PHE A 1078 24.01 -39.49 5.81
C PHE A 1078 24.84 -39.16 4.55
N TYR A 1079 24.33 -39.60 3.40
CA TYR A 1079 24.96 -39.36 2.10
C TYR A 1079 24.06 -38.41 1.30
N VAL A 1080 24.67 -37.44 0.63
CA VAL A 1080 23.94 -36.48 -0.21
C VAL A 1080 24.57 -36.41 -1.60
N GLU A 1081 23.75 -36.55 -2.64
CA GLU A 1081 24.15 -36.38 -4.03
C GLU A 1081 23.86 -34.95 -4.48
N VAL A 1082 24.86 -34.29 -5.06
CA VAL A 1082 24.73 -32.91 -5.51
C VAL A 1082 23.96 -32.83 -6.84
N GLY A 1083 22.87 -32.06 -6.84
CA GLY A 1083 22.06 -31.80 -8.02
C GLY A 1083 22.72 -30.90 -9.07
N GLN A 1084 21.96 -30.58 -10.12
CA GLN A 1084 22.45 -29.79 -11.26
C GLN A 1084 22.88 -28.35 -10.90
N THR A 1085 22.52 -27.87 -9.70
CA THR A 1085 22.95 -26.59 -9.14
C THR A 1085 24.41 -26.59 -8.67
N GLY A 1086 25.06 -27.75 -8.60
CA GLY A 1086 26.44 -27.89 -8.09
C GLY A 1086 26.55 -27.71 -6.57
N ALA A 1087 25.42 -27.51 -5.86
CA ALA A 1087 25.38 -27.46 -4.42
C ALA A 1087 24.01 -27.83 -3.85
N GLU A 1088 23.99 -28.39 -2.64
CA GLU A 1088 22.77 -28.73 -1.88
C GLU A 1088 22.86 -28.18 -0.46
N GLY A 1089 21.79 -27.51 -0.01
CA GLY A 1089 21.64 -26.98 1.35
C GLY A 1089 20.81 -27.92 2.22
N PHE A 1090 21.17 -28.08 3.49
CA PHE A 1090 20.43 -28.92 4.44
C PHE A 1090 20.35 -28.32 5.85
N GLN A 1091 19.35 -28.79 6.59
CA GLN A 1091 19.08 -28.50 8.00
C GLN A 1091 18.72 -29.79 8.73
N PHE A 1092 18.82 -29.79 10.05
CA PHE A 1092 18.43 -30.95 10.85
C PHE A 1092 17.09 -30.72 11.52
N VAL A 1093 16.40 -31.80 11.84
CA VAL A 1093 15.13 -31.78 12.56
C VAL A 1093 15.29 -32.66 13.77
N ASN A 1094 15.09 -32.10 14.95
CA ASN A 1094 15.15 -32.91 16.15
C ASN A 1094 13.88 -33.76 16.26
N ASP A 1095 14.04 -35.03 16.58
CA ASP A 1095 12.92 -35.91 16.92
C ASP A 1095 11.85 -36.08 15.82
N SER A 1096 12.23 -35.79 14.56
CA SER A 1096 11.32 -35.70 13.41
C SER A 1096 10.16 -34.70 13.58
N ASP A 1097 10.37 -33.67 14.38
CA ASP A 1097 9.40 -32.60 14.67
C ASP A 1097 9.77 -31.31 13.90
N PHE A 1098 9.01 -30.97 12.86
CA PHE A 1098 9.22 -29.75 12.07
C PHE A 1098 9.11 -28.45 12.87
N SER A 1099 8.58 -28.46 14.10
CA SER A 1099 8.64 -27.29 14.99
C SER A 1099 10.04 -27.05 15.57
N ARG A 1100 10.92 -28.06 15.50
CA ARG A 1100 12.28 -28.08 16.10
C ARG A 1100 13.36 -28.21 15.03
N VAL A 1101 13.35 -27.29 14.06
CA VAL A 1101 14.38 -27.21 13.02
C VAL A 1101 15.67 -26.66 13.62
N ILE A 1102 16.78 -27.35 13.37
CA ILE A 1102 18.13 -27.01 13.77
C ILE A 1102 18.88 -26.52 12.53
N HIS A 1103 19.39 -25.30 12.60
CA HIS A 1103 20.11 -24.66 11.50
C HIS A 1103 21.29 -23.83 12.02
N PRO A 1104 22.29 -23.50 11.20
CA PRO A 1104 23.37 -22.61 11.61
C PRO A 1104 22.88 -21.16 11.73
N ASP A 1105 23.65 -20.31 12.41
CA ASP A 1105 23.37 -18.87 12.54
C ASP A 1105 23.62 -18.09 11.24
N ARG A 1106 24.24 -18.72 10.24
CA ARG A 1106 24.58 -18.21 8.91
C ARG A 1106 24.74 -19.37 7.93
N LEU A 1107 24.73 -19.11 6.62
CA LEU A 1107 25.15 -20.11 5.61
C LEU A 1107 26.56 -20.65 5.92
N VAL A 1108 26.71 -21.99 5.95
CA VAL A 1108 27.99 -22.67 6.19
C VAL A 1108 28.34 -23.54 4.99
N ALA A 1109 29.32 -23.11 4.19
CA ALA A 1109 29.74 -23.77 2.95
C ALA A 1109 31.10 -24.47 3.04
N GLN A 1110 31.74 -24.50 4.22
CA GLN A 1110 33.03 -25.19 4.44
C GLN A 1110 32.89 -26.25 5.54
N PRO A 1111 33.41 -27.49 5.33
CA PRO A 1111 33.39 -28.54 6.35
C PRO A 1111 34.00 -28.08 7.67
N GLY A 1112 33.26 -28.23 8.77
CA GLY A 1112 33.78 -27.96 10.12
C GLY A 1112 33.99 -26.48 10.46
N ALA A 1113 33.51 -25.55 9.63
CA ALA A 1113 33.61 -24.12 9.93
C ALA A 1113 32.86 -23.75 11.23
N ALA A 1114 33.40 -22.82 12.01
CA ALA A 1114 32.78 -22.39 13.27
C ALA A 1114 31.44 -21.68 13.00
N HIS A 1115 30.38 -22.13 13.68
CA HIS A 1115 29.03 -21.59 13.62
C HIS A 1115 28.31 -21.79 14.96
N ARG A 1116 27.24 -21.05 15.20
CA ARG A 1116 26.31 -21.33 16.30
C ARG A 1116 25.11 -22.09 15.76
N THR A 1117 24.71 -23.13 16.47
CA THR A 1117 23.51 -23.90 16.14
C THR A 1117 22.29 -23.24 16.78
N ILE A 1118 21.28 -22.91 15.99
CA ILE A 1118 20.01 -22.32 16.44
C ILE A 1118 18.91 -23.35 16.26
N VAL A 1119 18.02 -23.45 17.25
CA VAL A 1119 16.77 -24.22 17.15
C VAL A 1119 15.63 -23.22 16.95
N SER A 1120 14.89 -23.35 15.85
CA SER A 1120 13.77 -22.45 15.53
C SER A 1120 12.63 -22.62 16.54
N SER A 1121 12.09 -21.50 17.04
CA SER A 1121 10.99 -21.51 18.03
C SER A 1121 9.61 -21.78 17.43
N PHE A 1122 9.48 -21.71 16.09
CA PHE A 1122 8.19 -21.73 15.37
C PHE A 1122 8.20 -22.63 14.12
N GLY A 1123 9.20 -23.52 13.97
CA GLY A 1123 9.29 -24.44 12.82
C GLY A 1123 9.54 -23.79 11.46
N HIS A 1124 10.13 -22.59 11.43
CA HIS A 1124 10.50 -21.93 10.17
C HIS A 1124 11.78 -22.56 9.59
N ILE A 1125 11.69 -23.04 8.34
CA ILE A 1125 12.84 -23.36 7.49
C ILE A 1125 13.39 -22.03 6.97
N ASP A 1126 14.64 -21.72 7.32
CA ASP A 1126 15.34 -20.53 6.86
C ASP A 1126 16.33 -20.90 5.76
N GLN A 1127 15.95 -20.70 4.50
CA GLN A 1127 16.74 -21.13 3.34
C GLN A 1127 18.07 -20.36 3.19
N ASP A 1128 18.21 -19.22 3.86
CA ASP A 1128 19.44 -18.41 3.87
C ASP A 1128 20.43 -18.86 4.97
N ARG A 1129 20.00 -19.79 5.84
CA ARG A 1129 20.78 -20.32 6.97
C ARG A 1129 20.84 -21.84 6.91
N VAL A 1130 21.69 -22.37 6.04
CA VAL A 1130 21.85 -23.81 5.81
C VAL A 1130 23.32 -24.24 5.88
N TRP A 1131 23.57 -25.53 6.12
CA TRP A 1131 24.85 -26.13 5.74
C TRP A 1131 24.77 -26.50 4.27
N ALA A 1132 25.79 -26.17 3.48
CA ALA A 1132 25.78 -26.35 2.04
C ALA A 1132 26.98 -27.20 1.58
N VAL A 1133 26.69 -28.35 0.97
CA VAL A 1133 27.67 -29.23 0.31
C VAL A 1133 27.80 -28.83 -1.17
N GLY A 1134 29.00 -28.96 -1.74
CA GLY A 1134 29.25 -28.73 -3.18
C GLY A 1134 29.70 -27.32 -3.53
N LEU A 1135 29.42 -26.31 -2.70
CA LEU A 1135 29.93 -24.93 -2.90
C LEU A 1135 31.46 -24.81 -2.82
N ASP A 1136 32.13 -25.82 -2.27
CA ASP A 1136 33.58 -25.97 -2.14
C ASP A 1136 34.23 -26.74 -3.31
N GLY A 1137 33.48 -27.01 -4.39
CA GLY A 1137 34.01 -27.59 -5.64
C GLY A 1137 33.33 -28.88 -6.11
N GLY A 1138 32.07 -29.12 -5.76
CA GLY A 1138 31.28 -30.28 -6.19
C GLY A 1138 30.68 -30.09 -7.59
N SER A 1139 30.66 -31.18 -8.36
CA SER A 1139 30.00 -31.30 -9.66
C SER A 1139 28.70 -32.10 -9.54
N HIS A 1140 27.82 -31.97 -10.52
CA HIS A 1140 26.58 -32.75 -10.56
C HIS A 1140 26.88 -34.26 -10.52
N GLY A 1141 26.22 -34.97 -9.60
CA GLY A 1141 26.42 -36.42 -9.39
C GLY A 1141 27.50 -36.75 -8.36
N ASP A 1142 28.24 -35.77 -7.84
CA ASP A 1142 29.16 -36.01 -6.73
C ASP A 1142 28.38 -36.33 -5.45
N VAL A 1143 28.78 -37.40 -4.78
CA VAL A 1143 28.21 -37.81 -3.50
C VAL A 1143 29.11 -37.40 -2.35
N PHE A 1144 28.54 -36.73 -1.35
CA PHE A 1144 29.22 -36.34 -0.12
C PHE A 1144 28.72 -37.17 1.05
N LYS A 1145 29.65 -37.68 1.88
CA LYS A 1145 29.33 -38.20 3.21
C LYS A 1145 29.35 -37.03 4.18
N VAL A 1146 28.26 -36.83 4.91
CA VAL A 1146 28.12 -35.81 5.94
C VAL A 1146 28.18 -36.47 7.31
N ASP A 1147 29.16 -36.08 8.12
CA ASP A 1147 29.35 -36.52 9.50
C ASP A 1147 28.87 -35.43 10.47
N VAL A 1148 28.02 -35.81 11.42
CA VAL A 1148 27.37 -34.90 12.38
C VAL A 1148 27.59 -35.42 13.79
N VAL A 1149 28.06 -34.56 14.69
CA VAL A 1149 28.21 -34.87 16.11
C VAL A 1149 27.20 -34.07 16.90
N ALA A 1150 26.47 -34.74 17.79
CA ALA A 1150 25.50 -34.12 18.68
C ALA A 1150 25.71 -34.53 20.14
N VAL A 1151 25.50 -33.59 21.05
CA VAL A 1151 25.55 -33.79 22.51
C VAL A 1151 24.24 -33.30 23.11
N ARG A 1152 23.47 -34.21 23.75
CA ARG A 1152 22.17 -33.90 24.38
C ARG A 1152 21.29 -33.01 23.48
N ASP A 1153 21.14 -33.43 22.22
CA ASP A 1153 20.28 -32.83 21.19
C ASP A 1153 20.77 -31.53 20.55
N ALA A 1154 21.92 -31.02 20.96
CA ALA A 1154 22.59 -29.91 20.29
C ALA A 1154 23.60 -30.43 19.27
N VAL A 1155 23.46 -30.03 18.00
CA VAL A 1155 24.47 -30.29 16.96
C VAL A 1155 25.70 -29.45 17.27
N THR A 1156 26.82 -30.10 17.57
CA THR A 1156 28.07 -29.45 17.97
C THR A 1156 29.10 -29.38 16.85
N ARG A 1157 29.07 -30.33 15.90
CA ARG A 1157 29.98 -30.36 14.76
C ARG A 1157 29.32 -30.97 13.52
N VAL A 1158 29.51 -30.33 12.37
CA VAL A 1158 29.07 -30.80 11.06
C VAL A 1158 30.24 -30.71 10.10
N THR A 1159 30.59 -31.83 9.47
CA THR A 1159 31.68 -31.96 8.50
C THR A 1159 31.21 -32.81 7.32
N TRP A 1160 31.81 -32.63 6.14
CA TRP A 1160 31.53 -33.48 4.99
C TRP A 1160 32.78 -33.74 4.15
N SER A 1161 32.76 -34.82 3.38
CA SER A 1161 33.82 -35.19 2.44
C SER A 1161 33.25 -35.86 1.20
N ALA A 1162 33.86 -35.61 0.04
CA ALA A 1162 33.47 -36.26 -1.22
C ALA A 1162 33.83 -37.75 -1.20
N VAL A 1163 32.94 -38.58 -1.72
CA VAL A 1163 33.07 -40.05 -1.71
C VAL A 1163 32.79 -40.58 -3.11
N GLY A 1164 33.67 -41.46 -3.61
CA GLY A 1164 33.42 -42.16 -4.88
C GLY A 1164 32.45 -43.34 -4.71
N ASP A 1165 31.74 -43.72 -5.79
CA ASP A 1165 30.70 -44.76 -5.83
C ASP A 1165 31.05 -46.08 -5.11
N ALA A 1166 32.33 -46.46 -5.08
CA ALA A 1166 32.79 -47.71 -4.47
C ALA A 1166 32.83 -47.70 -2.93
N ALA A 1167 32.63 -46.54 -2.27
CA ALA A 1167 32.75 -46.39 -0.82
C ALA A 1167 31.40 -46.16 -0.10
N ILE A 1168 30.26 -46.21 -0.81
CA ILE A 1168 28.92 -46.11 -0.21
C ILE A 1168 28.43 -47.52 0.16
N PRO A 1169 28.10 -47.81 1.43
CA PRO A 1169 27.54 -49.10 1.82
C PRO A 1169 26.17 -49.33 1.15
N LYS A 1170 25.94 -50.54 0.61
CA LYS A 1170 24.74 -50.89 -0.19
C LYS A 1170 23.40 -50.77 0.55
N ASP A 1171 23.43 -50.65 1.87
CA ASP A 1171 22.29 -50.54 2.78
C ASP A 1171 21.97 -49.09 3.19
N ARG A 1172 22.66 -48.09 2.63
CA ARG A 1172 22.49 -46.67 2.96
C ARG A 1172 21.69 -45.93 1.89
N GLU A 1173 20.72 -45.13 2.31
CA GLU A 1173 19.94 -44.24 1.43
C GLU A 1173 20.79 -43.01 1.07
N ILE A 1174 20.76 -42.61 -0.20
CA ILE A 1174 21.41 -41.40 -0.70
C ILE A 1174 20.32 -40.32 -0.82
N CYS A 1175 20.50 -39.21 -0.10
CA CYS A 1175 19.66 -38.03 -0.22
C CYS A 1175 20.03 -37.30 -1.52
N GLY A 1176 19.20 -37.37 -2.55
CA GLY A 1176 19.48 -36.71 -3.83
C GLY A 1176 18.21 -36.16 -4.46
N PRO A 1177 18.35 -35.30 -5.50
CA PRO A 1177 17.21 -34.88 -6.30
C PRO A 1177 16.60 -36.11 -6.98
N LEU A 1178 15.31 -36.36 -6.71
CA LEU A 1178 14.54 -37.40 -7.42
C LEU A 1178 14.39 -37.07 -8.91
#